data_AF-A0A8J3YQJ5-F1
#
_entry.id   AF-A0A8J3YQJ5-F1
#
_cell.length_a   1.000
_cell.length_b   1.000
_cell.length_c   1.000
_cell.angle_alpha   90.00
_cell.angle_beta   90.00
_cell.angle_gamma   90.00
#
_symmetry.space_group_name_H-M   'P 1'
#
loop_
_entity.id
_entity.type
_entity.pdbx_description
1 polymer ?
#
loop_
_entity_poly.entity_id
_entity_poly.type
_entity_poly.pdbx_seq_one_letter_code
_entity_poly.pdbx_strand_id
1 'polypeptide(L)'
;MALVSLELDDDAPIGAIVAVIEIVDERLTTATRTVIRSGRPTQVELAAGHYLARGWLPSHDLVEARIAVRSARSTESVRLKRRTATASAPGARGGAGVTGWIRGWEQSHSGWTADLPPEAERSAGWSVTARAARTGSGRSLGIQVGGGGAAPLIGLVPRDASVRIAYRGGDPPLWHLAPTPATEATLLGYLDQGDLIAAGVIVAEILADTETTRLLDLATGYYLLRTGSPRAESWVETLAWNDPDSADTALLNACWLMQSRETTSSEISAEILRAADNGIPLVAYGLRLLFEHLSALDTTTARAFRERLGAYLRASVPAPLTTFTAADPNAPDRDVSTGLEPDRPFTTFTLGLPSTGATPSDSSPPAAYARPMRREPLIQALRSLESFGLGEATGRFEADVDAVTVVARVTASTAPGAFDIELLLRDRTSNAGGFAGTTLQLRTGTITYHLARVDERGRCLFPGIPSGDWEFAVLRESRQRFQAPTFVLPMPISEAAHTSNTPDAKALLRVRSPSGQLMFVLRQGSRATYAVEVVNRRGNDPALPGVVEIEYDMPDGSTRLALVPMAASRSATTSSLIRLDGFVPGQGSWRGSEIQPLSVLTDLPEEEITAAVRMAASPETRNSWLVIARHLPQLDAAVRAGLPSDFPETGPS
;
A
#
# COMPACT_ATOMS: atom_id res chain seq x y z
N MET A 1 21.29 21.81 23.46
CA MET A 1 20.04 21.45 22.78
C MET A 1 18.90 21.90 23.66
N ALA A 2 17.83 22.44 23.09
CA ALA A 2 16.63 22.76 23.85
C ALA A 2 15.81 21.49 24.10
N LEU A 3 15.12 21.44 25.24
CA LEU A 3 14.25 20.32 25.59
C LEU A 3 12.81 20.70 25.24
N VAL A 4 12.22 20.03 24.25
CA VAL A 4 10.82 20.26 23.85
C VAL A 4 9.96 19.13 24.37
N SER A 5 8.88 19.48 25.06
CA SER A 5 7.90 18.59 25.64
C SER A 5 6.68 18.51 24.71
N LEU A 6 6.44 17.35 24.13
CA LEU A 6 5.31 17.10 23.22
C LEU A 6 4.17 16.43 23.96
N GLU A 7 2.96 16.97 23.81
CA GLU A 7 1.75 16.46 24.44
C GLU A 7 0.65 16.21 23.41
N LEU A 8 -0.10 15.13 23.56
CA LEU A 8 -1.29 14.84 22.76
C LEU A 8 -2.43 14.46 23.70
N ASP A 9 -3.57 15.14 23.54
CA ASP A 9 -4.81 14.76 24.20
C ASP A 9 -5.41 13.55 23.47
N ASP A 10 -5.51 12.41 24.15
CA ASP A 10 -6.08 11.15 23.66
C ASP A 10 -6.75 10.37 24.79
N ASP A 11 -7.64 9.43 24.41
CA ASP A 11 -8.42 8.61 25.34
C ASP A 11 -7.73 7.28 25.71
N ALA A 12 -6.51 7.00 25.22
CA ALA A 12 -5.76 5.79 25.58
C ALA A 12 -5.29 5.78 27.05
N PRO A 13 -5.05 4.59 27.65
CA PRO A 13 -4.48 4.48 28.98
C PRO A 13 -3.18 5.26 29.14
N ILE A 14 -2.98 5.87 30.33
CA ILE A 14 -1.78 6.65 30.63
C ILE A 14 -0.53 5.79 30.41
N GLY A 15 0.41 6.31 29.60
CA GLY A 15 1.67 5.66 29.26
C GLY A 15 1.65 4.84 27.97
N ALA A 16 0.47 4.51 27.43
CA ALA A 16 0.35 3.81 26.16
C ALA A 16 0.90 4.65 25.01
N ILE A 17 1.60 4.01 24.05
CA ILE A 17 2.08 4.70 22.84
C ILE A 17 0.89 4.89 21.89
N VAL A 18 0.59 6.15 21.57
CA VAL A 18 -0.56 6.52 20.74
C VAL A 18 -0.17 7.00 19.35
N ALA A 19 1.07 7.45 19.16
CA ALA A 19 1.58 7.87 17.85
C ALA A 19 3.10 7.77 17.80
N VAL A 20 3.64 7.72 16.59
CA VAL A 20 5.02 8.06 16.27
C VAL A 20 5.02 9.41 15.57
N ILE A 21 5.84 10.31 16.07
CA ILE A 21 6.01 11.66 15.53
C ILE A 21 7.36 11.76 14.85
N GLU A 22 7.32 12.15 13.58
CA GLU A 22 8.47 12.64 12.83
C GLU A 22 8.59 14.15 13.02
N ILE A 23 9.76 14.61 13.44
CA ILE A 23 10.09 16.03 13.55
C ILE A 23 11.03 16.38 12.41
N VAL A 24 10.60 17.24 11.50
CA VAL A 24 11.38 17.71 10.35
C VAL A 24 11.74 19.18 10.49
N ASP A 25 12.91 19.57 10.02
CA ASP A 25 13.36 20.97 9.98
C ASP A 25 12.79 21.73 8.76
N GLU A 26 13.14 23.02 8.63
CA GLU A 26 12.75 23.86 7.49
C GLU A 26 13.25 23.36 6.12
N ARG A 27 14.26 22.48 6.12
CA ARG A 27 14.81 21.84 4.92
C ARG A 27 14.19 20.48 4.66
N LEU A 28 13.11 20.14 5.37
CA LEU A 28 12.41 18.85 5.32
C LEU A 28 13.32 17.67 5.68
N THR A 29 14.42 17.92 6.39
CA THR A 29 15.29 16.86 6.90
C THR A 29 14.72 16.37 8.22
N THR A 30 14.57 15.06 8.38
CA THR A 30 14.16 14.46 9.65
C THR A 30 15.20 14.77 10.72
N ALA A 31 14.84 15.59 11.70
CA ALA A 31 15.67 15.88 12.86
C ALA A 31 15.65 14.71 13.86
N THR A 32 14.46 14.16 14.13
CA THR A 32 14.29 12.98 14.98
C THR A 32 12.93 12.31 14.75
N ARG A 33 12.79 11.09 15.27
CA ARG A 33 11.51 10.38 15.41
C ARG A 33 11.34 9.93 16.85
N THR A 34 10.13 10.05 17.39
CA THR A 34 9.86 9.69 18.78
C THR A 34 8.44 9.15 18.94
N VAL A 35 8.18 8.45 20.04
CA VAL A 35 6.85 7.99 20.41
C VAL A 35 6.13 9.04 21.27
N ILE A 36 4.83 9.18 21.07
CA ILE A 36 3.97 9.96 21.97
C ILE A 36 3.21 9.00 22.86
N ARG A 37 3.27 9.26 24.17
CA ARG A 37 2.58 8.46 25.18
C ARG A 37 1.37 9.22 25.70
N SER A 38 0.23 8.53 25.83
CA SER A 38 -0.98 9.12 26.39
C SER A 38 -0.72 9.59 27.83
N GLY A 39 -1.17 10.81 28.16
CA GLY A 39 -1.05 11.39 29.50
C GLY A 39 0.39 11.60 30.01
N ARG A 40 1.41 11.42 29.17
CA ARG A 40 2.83 11.62 29.52
C ARG A 40 3.53 12.47 28.46
N PRO A 41 4.03 13.66 28.81
CA PRO A 41 4.75 14.47 27.84
C PRO A 41 6.03 13.77 27.36
N THR A 42 6.23 13.72 26.05
CA THR A 42 7.46 13.16 25.45
C THR A 42 8.50 14.26 25.31
N GLN A 43 9.69 14.03 25.87
CA GLN A 43 10.79 14.99 25.77
C GLN A 43 11.68 14.68 24.58
N VAL A 44 11.97 15.70 23.76
CA VAL A 44 12.91 15.63 22.64
C VAL A 44 13.93 16.76 22.69
N GLU A 45 15.17 16.45 22.36
CA GLU A 45 16.22 17.45 22.25
C GLU A 45 16.30 18.00 20.82
N LEU A 46 16.16 19.31 20.67
CA LEU A 46 16.21 20.00 19.37
C LEU A 46 17.21 21.16 19.37
N ALA A 47 17.82 21.41 18.21
CA ALA A 47 18.65 22.59 18.01
C ALA A 47 17.78 23.86 17.89
N ALA A 48 18.41 25.04 17.92
CA ALA A 48 17.68 26.27 17.63
C ALA A 48 17.23 26.28 16.16
N GLY A 49 15.96 26.59 15.91
CA GLY A 49 15.35 26.53 14.57
C GLY A 49 13.83 26.36 14.60
N HIS A 50 13.23 26.24 13.42
CA HIS A 50 11.81 25.91 13.27
C HIS A 50 11.64 24.47 12.78
N TYR A 51 10.64 23.81 13.33
CA TYR A 51 10.35 22.41 13.03
C TYR A 51 8.86 22.19 12.82
N LEU A 52 8.54 21.16 12.04
CA LEU A 52 7.21 20.57 11.94
C LEU A 52 7.25 19.18 12.57
N ALA A 53 6.51 18.99 13.64
CA ALA A 53 6.21 17.69 14.21
C ALA A 53 4.93 17.15 13.55
N ARG A 54 4.99 15.95 12.98
CA ARG A 54 3.84 15.29 12.35
C ARG A 54 3.85 13.79 12.61
N GLY A 55 2.68 13.17 12.66
CA GLY A 55 2.52 11.72 12.71
C GLY A 55 1.08 11.31 12.59
N TRP A 56 0.81 10.01 12.68
CA TRP A 56 -0.52 9.46 12.48
C TRP A 56 -0.97 8.68 13.72
N LEU A 57 -2.23 8.83 14.08
CA LEU A 57 -2.90 7.98 15.08
C LEU A 57 -3.32 6.65 14.45
N PRO A 58 -3.62 5.61 15.25
CA PRO A 58 -4.16 4.35 14.75
C PRO A 58 -5.55 4.54 14.11
N SER A 59 -6.23 5.65 14.43
CA SER A 59 -7.46 6.08 13.78
C SER A 59 -7.26 6.68 12.38
N HIS A 60 -6.02 6.77 11.89
CA HIS A 60 -5.61 7.50 10.68
C HIS A 60 -5.78 9.02 10.78
N ASP A 61 -5.99 9.56 11.98
CA ASP A 61 -5.97 11.00 12.18
C ASP A 61 -4.54 11.53 12.15
N LEU A 62 -4.32 12.60 11.38
CA LEU A 62 -3.04 13.29 11.38
C LEU A 62 -2.90 14.08 12.69
N VAL A 63 -1.74 13.98 13.33
CA VAL A 63 -1.37 14.83 14.46
C VAL A 63 -0.20 15.71 14.05
N GLU A 64 -0.32 17.03 14.24
CA GLU A 64 0.72 17.97 13.84
C GLU A 64 0.91 19.12 14.83
N ALA A 65 2.13 19.64 14.91
CA ALA A 65 2.45 20.90 15.58
C ALA A 65 3.66 21.59 14.92
N ARG A 66 3.69 22.92 15.02
CA ARG A 66 4.86 23.73 14.67
C ARG A 66 5.63 24.06 15.94
N ILE A 67 6.95 23.87 15.90
CA ILE A 67 7.86 24.08 17.03
C ILE A 67 8.86 25.17 16.63
N ALA A 68 9.14 26.12 17.52
CA ALA A 68 10.04 27.24 17.24
C ALA A 68 11.05 27.42 18.38
N VAL A 69 12.17 26.70 18.30
CA VAL A 69 13.19 26.67 19.34
C VAL A 69 14.06 27.91 19.25
N ARG A 70 13.88 28.85 20.19
CA ARG A 70 14.60 30.14 20.16
C ARG A 70 16.06 30.06 20.62
N SER A 71 16.36 29.19 21.58
CA SER A 71 17.70 29.06 22.13
C SER A 71 17.98 27.64 22.63
N ALA A 72 19.23 27.22 22.57
CA ALA A 72 19.68 25.87 22.92
C ALA A 72 19.60 25.53 24.43
N ARG A 73 19.02 26.40 25.27
CA ARG A 73 18.77 26.17 26.72
C ARG A 73 17.31 26.42 27.12
N SER A 74 16.40 26.51 26.15
CA SER A 74 14.97 26.69 26.42
C SER A 74 14.27 25.36 26.71
N THR A 75 13.22 25.41 27.51
CA THR A 75 12.24 24.33 27.67
C THR A 75 10.92 24.83 27.08
N GLU A 76 10.41 24.15 26.06
CA GLU A 76 9.15 24.52 25.40
C GLU A 76 8.16 23.36 25.56
N SER A 77 6.89 23.66 25.82
CA SER A 77 5.81 22.66 25.77
C SER A 77 4.93 22.94 24.55
N VAL A 78 4.72 21.91 23.74
CA VAL A 78 4.00 21.99 22.47
C VAL A 78 2.92 20.91 22.45
N ARG A 79 1.67 21.35 22.30
CA ARG A 79 0.53 20.45 22.14
C ARG A 79 0.31 20.12 20.66
N LEU A 80 0.32 18.83 20.36
CA LEU A 80 -0.03 18.27 19.06
C LEU A 80 -1.52 18.45 18.81
N LYS A 81 -1.86 18.96 17.63
CA LYS A 81 -3.25 19.13 17.20
C LYS A 81 -3.66 17.93 16.36
N ARG A 82 -4.75 17.27 16.76
CA ARG A 82 -5.40 16.24 15.96
C ARG A 82 -6.17 16.91 14.82
N ARG A 83 -5.90 16.48 13.60
CA ARG A 83 -6.61 16.83 12.38
C ARG A 83 -7.27 15.56 11.86
N THR A 84 -8.57 15.46 12.12
CA THR A 84 -9.35 14.30 11.72
C THR A 84 -9.37 14.20 10.19
N ALA A 85 -8.86 13.10 9.64
CA ALA A 85 -8.77 12.89 8.18
C ALA A 85 -10.17 12.86 7.54
N THR A 86 -11.18 12.52 8.33
CA THR A 86 -12.58 12.62 7.97
C THR A 86 -13.21 13.80 8.68
N ALA A 87 -13.31 14.94 7.99
CA ALA A 87 -14.46 15.81 8.23
C ALA A 87 -15.69 14.91 8.04
N SER A 88 -16.40 14.61 9.11
CA SER A 88 -17.64 13.83 9.06
C SER A 88 -18.44 14.36 7.87
N ALA A 89 -18.75 13.49 6.91
CA ALA A 89 -19.45 13.92 5.70
C ALA A 89 -20.63 14.82 6.12
N PRO A 90 -20.69 16.08 5.66
CA PRO A 90 -21.71 17.02 6.08
C PRO A 90 -23.06 16.54 5.52
N GLY A 91 -23.73 15.67 6.27
CA GLY A 91 -24.90 14.94 5.78
C GLY A 91 -25.59 14.05 6.81
N ALA A 92 -24.92 13.64 7.90
CA ALA A 92 -25.58 12.96 9.02
C ALA A 92 -26.43 13.97 9.82
N ARG A 93 -27.61 14.31 9.29
CA ARG A 93 -28.61 15.14 9.98
C ARG A 93 -29.07 14.40 11.23
N GLY A 94 -29.11 15.10 12.36
CA GLY A 94 -29.38 14.60 13.71
C GLY A 94 -30.70 13.84 13.89
N GLY A 95 -30.71 12.57 13.47
CA GLY A 95 -31.74 11.59 13.74
C GLY A 95 -31.48 10.80 15.03
N ALA A 96 -32.44 9.97 15.43
CA ALA A 96 -32.37 9.10 16.59
C ALA A 96 -31.04 8.31 16.67
N GLY A 97 -30.54 8.08 17.88
CA GLY A 97 -29.32 7.31 18.10
C GLY A 97 -29.34 5.95 17.39
N VAL A 98 -28.17 5.44 17.01
CA VAL A 98 -28.05 4.16 16.31
C VAL A 98 -28.13 3.04 17.32
N THR A 99 -29.13 2.18 17.20
CA THR A 99 -29.27 0.97 18.02
C THR A 99 -28.49 -0.17 17.38
N GLY A 100 -27.62 -0.79 18.17
CA GLY A 100 -26.85 -1.98 17.79
C GLY A 100 -26.99 -3.09 18.82
N TRP A 101 -26.49 -4.26 18.47
CA TRP A 101 -26.38 -5.43 19.35
C TRP A 101 -24.97 -6.02 19.29
N ILE A 102 -24.53 -6.66 20.37
CA ILE A 102 -23.22 -7.31 20.50
C ILE A 102 -23.42 -8.75 20.99
N ARG A 103 -22.65 -9.69 20.43
CA ARG A 103 -22.63 -11.10 20.82
C ARG A 103 -21.20 -11.61 20.89
N GLY A 104 -20.88 -12.40 21.92
CA GLY A 104 -19.58 -13.06 22.04
C GLY A 104 -19.61 -14.47 21.47
N TRP A 105 -18.48 -14.90 20.91
CA TRP A 105 -18.29 -16.19 20.28
C TRP A 105 -16.99 -16.83 20.79
N GLU A 106 -17.00 -18.15 20.96
CA GLU A 106 -15.81 -18.94 21.26
C GLU A 106 -15.59 -19.99 20.16
N GLN A 107 -14.36 -20.07 19.65
CA GLN A 107 -13.98 -21.07 18.68
C GLN A 107 -13.44 -22.32 19.38
N SER A 108 -14.04 -23.46 19.09
CA SER A 108 -13.57 -24.80 19.45
C SER A 108 -13.11 -25.56 18.20
N HIS A 109 -12.66 -26.81 18.38
CA HIS A 109 -12.34 -27.70 17.26
C HIS A 109 -13.55 -28.01 16.39
N SER A 110 -14.76 -28.06 16.97
CA SER A 110 -16.00 -28.36 16.26
C SER A 110 -16.64 -27.14 15.60
N GLY A 111 -16.03 -25.96 15.74
CA GLY A 111 -16.56 -24.70 15.22
C GLY A 111 -16.82 -23.67 16.31
N TRP A 112 -17.53 -22.62 15.93
CA TRP A 112 -17.90 -21.51 16.79
C TRP A 112 -19.17 -21.81 17.57
N THR A 113 -19.14 -21.56 18.88
CA THR A 113 -20.29 -21.64 19.78
C THR A 113 -20.56 -20.27 20.39
N ALA A 114 -21.84 -19.89 20.44
CA ALA A 114 -22.26 -18.62 20.99
C ALA A 114 -22.83 -18.78 22.39
N ASP A 115 -22.00 -18.59 23.41
CA ASP A 115 -22.44 -18.66 24.81
C ASP A 115 -21.71 -17.65 25.72
N LEU A 116 -21.05 -16.65 25.14
CA LEU A 116 -20.30 -15.65 25.90
C LEU A 116 -21.04 -14.31 25.87
N PRO A 117 -21.74 -13.90 26.96
CA PRO A 117 -22.26 -12.55 27.04
C PRO A 117 -21.08 -11.58 27.07
N PRO A 118 -20.94 -10.70 26.05
CA PRO A 118 -19.85 -9.74 26.06
C PRO A 118 -20.10 -8.70 27.15
N GLU A 119 -19.04 -8.33 27.86
CA GLU A 119 -19.08 -7.17 28.76
C GLU A 119 -18.98 -5.93 27.88
N ALA A 120 -20.05 -5.13 27.83
CA ALA A 120 -20.11 -3.90 27.03
C ALA A 120 -20.22 -2.69 27.96
N GLU A 121 -19.20 -1.83 27.93
CA GLU A 121 -19.19 -0.57 28.65
C GLU A 121 -19.41 0.58 27.67
N ARG A 122 -20.38 1.45 27.97
CA ARG A 122 -20.60 2.66 27.17
C ARG A 122 -19.44 3.62 27.36
N SER A 123 -18.68 3.86 26.30
CA SER A 123 -17.80 5.02 26.24
C SER A 123 -18.60 6.29 25.90
N ALA A 124 -18.10 7.46 26.30
CA ALA A 124 -18.66 8.73 25.85
C ALA A 124 -18.53 8.84 24.32
N GLY A 125 -19.62 9.15 23.60
CA GLY A 125 -19.60 9.39 22.16
C GLY A 125 -20.16 8.26 21.28
N TRP A 126 -19.51 7.99 20.14
CA TRP A 126 -19.99 7.08 19.07
C TRP A 126 -19.37 5.69 19.11
N SER A 127 -18.87 5.28 20.28
CA SER A 127 -18.29 3.96 20.47
C SER A 127 -18.80 3.25 21.71
N VAL A 128 -18.66 1.92 21.69
CA VAL A 128 -18.81 1.04 22.84
C VAL A 128 -17.51 0.27 22.98
N THR A 129 -17.04 0.10 24.22
CA THR A 129 -15.94 -0.82 24.52
C THR A 129 -16.54 -2.16 24.89
N ALA A 130 -16.10 -3.22 24.23
CA ALA A 130 -16.55 -4.57 24.49
C ALA A 130 -15.38 -5.50 24.83
N ARG A 131 -15.62 -6.43 25.76
CA ARG A 131 -14.68 -7.47 26.15
C ARG A 131 -15.36 -8.83 26.05
N ALA A 132 -14.67 -9.82 25.49
CA ALA A 132 -15.16 -11.19 25.52
C ALA A 132 -15.02 -11.76 26.94
N ALA A 133 -16.04 -12.48 27.40
CA ALA A 133 -16.01 -13.11 28.71
C ALA A 133 -14.81 -14.07 28.81
N ARG A 134 -14.11 -14.05 29.96
CA ARG A 134 -12.90 -14.84 30.20
C ARG A 134 -13.14 -16.35 30.35
N THR A 135 -14.38 -16.80 30.25
CA THR A 135 -14.77 -18.18 30.50
C THR A 135 -14.57 -19.01 29.24
N GLY A 136 -13.76 -20.06 29.33
CA GLY A 136 -13.58 -21.06 28.27
C GLY A 136 -12.13 -21.26 27.86
N SER A 137 -11.81 -22.48 27.39
CA SER A 137 -10.48 -22.91 26.93
C SER A 137 -10.38 -22.94 25.40
N GLY A 138 -11.29 -22.26 24.69
CA GLY A 138 -11.34 -22.19 23.25
C GLY A 138 -10.08 -21.60 22.61
N ARG A 139 -9.95 -21.81 21.31
CA ARG A 139 -8.78 -21.40 20.54
C ARG A 139 -8.80 -19.91 20.19
N SER A 140 -9.99 -19.37 19.95
CA SER A 140 -10.18 -17.96 19.60
C SER A 140 -11.47 -17.42 20.21
N LEU A 141 -11.49 -16.11 20.48
CA LEU A 141 -12.68 -15.39 20.89
C LEU A 141 -13.07 -14.43 19.79
N GLY A 142 -14.38 -14.27 19.56
CA GLY A 142 -14.93 -13.34 18.59
C GLY A 142 -15.97 -12.44 19.23
N ILE A 143 -16.02 -11.18 18.80
CA ILE A 143 -17.13 -10.28 19.09
C ILE A 143 -17.84 -9.98 17.78
N GLN A 144 -19.13 -10.30 17.74
CA GLN A 144 -20.03 -9.94 16.66
C GLN A 144 -20.82 -8.70 17.05
N VAL A 145 -20.92 -7.75 16.12
CA VAL A 145 -21.76 -6.56 16.22
C VAL A 145 -22.70 -6.49 15.03
N GLY A 146 -23.94 -6.05 15.26
CA GLY A 146 -24.89 -5.76 14.19
C GLY A 146 -25.93 -4.72 14.60
N GLY A 147 -26.89 -4.47 13.72
CA GLY A 147 -27.92 -3.44 13.88
C GLY A 147 -27.65 -2.18 13.05
N GLY A 148 -28.51 -1.16 13.19
CA GLY A 148 -28.37 0.11 12.46
C GLY A 148 -28.40 -0.01 10.93
N GLY A 149 -28.99 -1.09 10.39
CA GLY A 149 -29.00 -1.37 8.95
C GLY A 149 -27.66 -1.81 8.36
N ALA A 150 -26.61 -1.97 9.18
CA ALA A 150 -25.30 -2.46 8.72
C ALA A 150 -25.26 -4.00 8.73
N ALA A 151 -24.41 -4.58 7.87
CA ALA A 151 -24.14 -6.00 7.88
C ALA A 151 -23.46 -6.40 9.22
N PRO A 152 -23.82 -7.56 9.82
CA PRO A 152 -23.15 -8.05 11.01
C PRO A 152 -21.66 -8.29 10.77
N LEU A 153 -20.84 -7.84 11.71
CA LEU A 153 -19.39 -7.89 11.65
C LEU A 153 -18.84 -8.68 12.83
N ILE A 154 -17.93 -9.61 12.59
CA ILE A 154 -17.25 -10.41 13.61
C ILE A 154 -15.77 -10.05 13.61
N GLY A 155 -15.24 -9.62 14.75
CA GLY A 155 -13.81 -9.39 14.95
C GLY A 155 -13.25 -10.36 15.97
N LEU A 156 -12.10 -10.96 15.67
CA LEU A 156 -11.36 -11.76 16.64
C LEU A 156 -10.77 -10.85 17.71
N VAL A 157 -10.85 -11.28 18.96
CA VAL A 157 -10.40 -10.47 20.11
C VAL A 157 -9.46 -11.25 21.01
N PRO A 158 -8.39 -10.61 21.55
CA PRO A 158 -7.56 -11.22 22.58
C PRO A 158 -8.37 -11.51 23.85
N ARG A 159 -8.01 -12.56 24.59
CA ARG A 159 -8.69 -12.98 25.84
C ARG A 159 -8.63 -11.93 26.95
N ASP A 160 -7.62 -11.09 26.91
CA ASP A 160 -7.26 -10.09 27.91
C ASP A 160 -7.52 -8.66 27.45
N ALA A 161 -7.78 -8.43 26.17
CA ALA A 161 -7.98 -7.10 25.62
C ALA A 161 -9.47 -6.74 25.46
N SER A 162 -9.70 -5.44 25.29
CA SER A 162 -11.00 -4.91 24.89
C SER A 162 -10.93 -4.40 23.46
N VAL A 163 -12.07 -4.37 22.78
CA VAL A 163 -12.22 -3.77 21.46
C VAL A 163 -13.16 -2.58 21.52
N ARG A 164 -12.85 -1.58 20.72
CA ARG A 164 -13.72 -0.44 20.47
C ARG A 164 -14.57 -0.75 19.25
N ILE A 165 -15.88 -0.67 19.44
CA ILE A 165 -16.90 -0.77 18.39
C ILE A 165 -17.36 0.63 18.05
N ALA A 166 -17.27 1.03 16.79
CA ALA A 166 -17.77 2.32 16.32
C ALA A 166 -18.73 2.11 15.13
N TYR A 167 -19.73 2.99 15.03
CA TYR A 167 -20.63 3.03 13.88
C TYR A 167 -20.25 4.17 12.95
N ARG A 168 -20.09 3.87 11.66
CA ARG A 168 -19.91 4.89 10.63
C ARG A 168 -21.16 4.94 9.76
N GLY A 169 -21.85 6.07 9.82
CA GLY A 169 -22.95 6.37 8.90
C GLY A 169 -22.44 6.44 7.45
N GLY A 170 -23.28 6.05 6.49
CA GLY A 170 -22.96 5.97 5.07
C GLY A 170 -23.96 5.11 4.31
N ASP A 171 -23.73 4.93 3.02
CA ASP A 171 -24.46 3.98 2.17
C ASP A 171 -23.44 3.06 1.45
N PRO A 172 -23.23 1.81 1.92
CA PRO A 172 -23.91 1.19 3.06
C PRO A 172 -23.35 1.67 4.42
N PRO A 173 -24.15 1.65 5.50
CA PRO A 173 -23.66 1.87 6.86
C PRO A 173 -22.75 0.71 7.29
N LEU A 174 -21.72 1.01 8.10
CA LEU A 174 -20.71 0.02 8.49
C LEU A 174 -20.37 0.11 9.98
N TRP A 175 -20.23 -1.07 10.59
CA TRP A 175 -19.59 -1.21 11.90
C TRP A 175 -18.08 -1.28 11.73
N HIS A 176 -17.35 -0.75 12.70
CA HIS A 176 -15.90 -0.85 12.79
C HIS A 176 -15.51 -1.47 14.14
N LEU A 177 -14.66 -2.48 14.09
CA LEU A 177 -14.05 -3.13 15.25
C LEU A 177 -12.55 -2.83 15.20
N ALA A 178 -12.03 -2.26 16.29
CA ALA A 178 -10.60 -2.01 16.46
C ALA A 178 -10.19 -2.38 17.89
N PRO A 179 -8.92 -2.75 18.15
CA PRO A 179 -8.42 -2.80 19.52
C PRO A 179 -8.67 -1.45 20.23
N THR A 180 -8.93 -1.48 21.54
CA THR A 180 -8.94 -0.23 22.32
C THR A 180 -7.60 0.50 22.16
N PRO A 181 -7.59 1.85 22.10
CA PRO A 181 -6.36 2.61 21.98
C PRO A 181 -5.33 2.20 23.04
N ALA A 182 -4.21 1.65 22.60
CA ALA A 182 -3.11 1.12 23.40
C ALA A 182 -1.85 0.97 22.53
N THR A 183 -0.70 0.63 23.11
CA THR A 183 0.56 0.47 22.37
C THR A 183 0.45 -0.58 21.25
N GLU A 184 -0.18 -1.71 21.53
CA GLU A 184 -0.42 -2.80 20.58
C GLU A 184 -1.36 -2.39 19.44
N ALA A 185 -2.37 -1.56 19.72
CA ALA A 185 -3.29 -1.04 18.71
C ALA A 185 -2.54 -0.14 17.73
N THR A 186 -1.64 0.69 18.25
CA THR A 186 -0.80 1.59 17.46
C THR A 186 0.20 0.82 16.61
N LEU A 187 0.89 -0.16 17.19
CA LEU A 187 1.83 -0.99 16.44
C LEU A 187 1.12 -1.76 15.31
N LEU A 188 -0.03 -2.38 15.60
CA LEU A 188 -0.81 -3.10 14.58
C LEU A 188 -1.32 -2.17 13.49
N GLY A 189 -1.75 -0.94 13.84
CA GLY A 189 -2.17 0.07 12.86
C GLY A 189 -1.05 0.39 11.87
N TYR A 190 0.18 0.65 12.35
CA TYR A 190 1.31 0.89 11.45
C TYR A 190 1.71 -0.33 10.63
N LEU A 191 1.61 -1.54 11.19
CA LEU A 191 1.89 -2.77 10.44
C LEU A 191 0.88 -3.00 9.32
N ASP A 192 -0.42 -2.74 9.57
CA ASP A 192 -1.49 -2.85 8.58
C ASP A 192 -1.30 -1.84 7.43
N GLN A 193 -0.90 -0.60 7.77
CA GLN A 193 -0.56 0.45 6.80
C GLN A 193 0.77 0.18 6.06
N GLY A 194 1.60 -0.73 6.57
CA GLY A 194 2.94 -1.00 6.03
C GLY A 194 4.00 0.04 6.39
N ASP A 195 3.73 0.92 7.36
CA ASP A 195 4.70 1.87 7.90
C ASP A 195 5.67 1.18 8.87
N LEU A 196 6.61 0.43 8.30
CA LEU A 196 7.63 -0.28 9.07
C LEU A 196 8.60 0.67 9.77
N ILE A 197 8.71 1.92 9.34
CA ILE A 197 9.59 2.91 9.99
C ILE A 197 8.96 3.31 11.33
N ALA A 198 7.69 3.71 11.33
CA ALA A 198 6.98 4.04 12.55
C ALA A 198 6.87 2.84 13.50
N ALA A 199 6.49 1.66 12.97
CA ALA A 199 6.47 0.43 13.76
C ALA A 199 7.82 0.13 14.42
N GLY A 200 8.93 0.37 13.72
CA GLY A 200 10.28 0.17 14.25
C GLY A 200 10.64 1.10 15.41
N VAL A 201 10.14 2.34 15.41
CA VAL A 201 10.31 3.26 16.55
C VAL A 201 9.59 2.74 17.79
N ILE A 202 8.37 2.20 17.64
CA ILE A 202 7.64 1.58 18.75
C ILE A 202 8.34 0.31 19.23
N VAL A 203 8.75 -0.58 18.33
CA VAL A 203 9.41 -1.84 18.71
C VAL A 203 10.75 -1.60 19.41
N ALA A 204 11.51 -0.57 19.02
CA ALA A 204 12.72 -0.20 19.75
C ALA A 204 12.45 0.14 21.22
N GLU A 205 11.32 0.81 21.51
CA GLU A 205 10.86 1.11 22.87
C GLU A 205 10.37 -0.15 23.60
N ILE A 206 9.56 -0.99 22.95
CA ILE A 206 9.03 -2.22 23.55
C ILE A 206 10.16 -3.16 23.96
N LEU A 207 11.18 -3.32 23.11
CA LEU A 207 12.33 -4.19 23.40
C LEU A 207 13.21 -3.68 24.55
N ALA A 208 12.99 -2.46 25.03
CA ALA A 208 13.64 -1.91 26.22
C ALA A 208 12.79 -2.05 27.50
N ASP A 209 11.51 -2.39 27.37
CA ASP A 209 10.56 -2.58 28.47
C ASP A 209 10.36 -4.08 28.77
N THR A 210 9.87 -4.41 29.98
CA THR A 210 9.66 -5.79 30.45
C THR A 210 8.19 -6.20 30.50
N GLU A 211 7.25 -5.25 30.49
CA GLU A 211 5.82 -5.57 30.53
C GLU A 211 5.23 -5.59 29.12
N THR A 212 4.76 -6.77 28.69
CA THR A 212 4.09 -6.94 27.41
C THR A 212 2.73 -7.61 27.58
N THR A 213 1.80 -7.27 26.67
CA THR A 213 0.53 -8.00 26.51
C THR A 213 0.68 -9.01 25.39
N ARG A 214 -0.17 -10.05 25.38
CA ARG A 214 -0.14 -11.07 24.31
C ARG A 214 -0.28 -10.44 22.92
N LEU A 215 -1.17 -9.47 22.76
CA LEU A 215 -1.36 -8.80 21.47
C LEU A 215 -0.13 -7.98 21.07
N LEU A 216 0.54 -7.34 22.04
CA LEU A 216 1.79 -6.62 21.81
C LEU A 216 2.91 -7.55 21.38
N ASP A 217 3.03 -8.74 22.00
CA ASP A 217 4.05 -9.72 21.66
C ASP A 217 3.86 -10.26 20.23
N LEU A 218 2.61 -10.57 19.85
CA LEU A 218 2.28 -10.99 18.49
C LEU A 218 2.58 -9.89 17.47
N ALA A 219 2.15 -8.65 17.73
CA ALA A 219 2.42 -7.52 16.85
C ALA A 219 3.93 -7.29 16.66
N THR A 220 4.70 -7.39 17.75
CA THR A 220 6.17 -7.31 17.72
C THR A 220 6.77 -8.47 16.91
N GLY A 221 6.28 -9.69 17.09
CA GLY A 221 6.70 -10.86 16.31
C GLY A 221 6.51 -10.67 14.80
N TYR A 222 5.35 -10.17 14.37
CA TYR A 222 5.09 -9.87 12.95
C TYR A 222 6.00 -8.76 12.42
N TYR A 223 6.30 -7.72 13.20
CA TYR A 223 7.27 -6.70 12.82
C TYR A 223 8.67 -7.30 12.62
N LEU A 224 9.15 -8.09 13.58
CA LEU A 224 10.48 -8.69 13.54
C LEU A 224 10.63 -9.62 12.33
N LEU A 225 9.59 -10.41 12.03
CA LEU A 225 9.55 -11.28 10.85
C LEU A 225 9.61 -10.47 9.54
N ARG A 226 8.79 -9.41 9.41
CA ARG A 226 8.74 -8.58 8.19
C ARG A 226 10.03 -7.81 7.92
N THR A 227 10.78 -7.48 8.97
CA THR A 227 12.05 -6.75 8.87
C THR A 227 13.26 -7.68 8.79
N GLY A 228 13.09 -9.00 8.91
CA GLY A 228 14.19 -9.97 8.94
C GLY A 228 15.12 -9.72 10.13
N SER A 229 14.59 -9.26 11.25
CA SER A 229 15.39 -8.93 12.42
C SER A 229 15.98 -10.20 13.04
N PRO A 230 17.28 -10.21 13.40
CA PRO A 230 17.90 -11.36 14.06
C PRO A 230 17.29 -11.66 15.44
N ARG A 231 16.57 -10.71 16.03
CA ARG A 231 15.82 -10.92 17.30
C ARG A 231 14.54 -11.74 17.12
N ALA A 232 14.13 -12.03 15.88
CA ALA A 232 12.91 -12.79 15.62
C ALA A 232 12.95 -14.19 16.24
N GLU A 233 14.11 -14.86 16.18
CA GLU A 233 14.29 -16.22 16.72
C GLU A 233 13.90 -16.32 18.20
N SER A 234 14.63 -15.63 19.07
CA SER A 234 14.39 -15.71 20.53
C SER A 234 13.01 -15.18 20.92
N TRP A 235 12.48 -14.20 20.18
CA TRP A 235 11.13 -13.67 20.42
C TRP A 235 10.05 -14.71 20.09
N VAL A 236 10.17 -15.37 18.94
CA VAL A 236 9.23 -16.38 18.47
C VAL A 236 9.30 -17.65 19.31
N GLU A 237 10.49 -18.06 19.76
CA GLU A 237 10.64 -19.16 20.73
C GLU A 237 9.93 -18.87 22.05
N THR A 238 10.09 -17.65 22.58
CA THR A 238 9.42 -17.21 23.81
C THR A 238 7.90 -17.20 23.64
N LEU A 239 7.41 -16.70 22.51
CA LEU A 239 5.99 -16.76 22.15
C LEU A 239 5.48 -18.21 22.07
N ALA A 240 6.20 -19.10 21.38
CA ALA A 240 5.85 -20.51 21.22
C ALA A 240 5.81 -21.25 22.55
N TRP A 241 6.69 -20.89 23.48
CA TRP A 241 6.69 -21.41 24.83
C TRP A 241 5.49 -20.92 25.65
N ASN A 242 5.18 -19.62 25.58
CA ASN A 242 4.13 -19.00 26.39
C ASN A 242 2.71 -19.29 25.89
N ASP A 243 2.55 -19.48 24.58
CA ASP A 243 1.25 -19.57 23.92
C ASP A 243 1.26 -20.57 22.74
N PRO A 244 1.53 -21.86 23.00
CA PRO A 244 1.71 -22.87 21.96
C PRO A 244 0.43 -23.14 21.15
N ASP A 245 -0.75 -22.90 21.73
CA ASP A 245 -2.05 -23.17 21.11
C ASP A 245 -2.54 -22.03 20.20
N SER A 246 -1.74 -20.98 20.04
CA SER A 246 -2.05 -19.85 19.19
C SER A 246 -1.74 -20.13 17.73
N ALA A 247 -2.68 -19.78 16.85
CA ALA A 247 -2.49 -19.86 15.40
C ALA A 247 -1.40 -18.87 14.94
N ASP A 248 -1.39 -17.63 15.44
CA ASP A 248 -0.36 -16.64 15.11
C ASP A 248 1.03 -17.08 15.58
N THR A 249 1.13 -17.64 16.78
CA THR A 249 2.41 -18.08 17.35
C THR A 249 3.01 -19.23 16.54
N ALA A 250 2.21 -20.25 16.22
CA ALA A 250 2.65 -21.36 15.38
C ALA A 250 3.02 -20.89 13.95
N LEU A 251 2.27 -19.92 13.41
CA LEU A 251 2.57 -19.34 12.11
C LEU A 251 3.89 -18.55 12.13
N LEU A 252 4.11 -17.70 13.14
CA LEU A 252 5.37 -16.96 13.31
C LEU A 252 6.55 -17.92 13.42
N ASN A 253 6.40 -19.04 14.13
CA ASN A 253 7.40 -20.10 14.22
C ASN A 253 7.68 -20.75 12.86
N ALA A 254 6.63 -21.13 12.11
CA ALA A 254 6.78 -21.65 10.75
C ALA A 254 7.53 -20.69 9.83
N CYS A 255 7.19 -19.39 9.87
CA CYS A 255 7.81 -18.39 9.02
C CYS A 255 9.27 -18.11 9.41
N TRP A 256 9.61 -18.16 10.70
CA TRP A 256 11.00 -18.08 11.14
C TRP A 256 11.80 -19.31 10.68
N LEU A 257 11.26 -20.52 10.85
CA LEU A 257 11.87 -21.76 10.37
C LEU A 257 12.17 -21.74 8.86
N MET A 258 11.32 -21.11 8.05
CA MET A 258 11.58 -20.91 6.60
C MET A 258 12.80 -20.03 6.31
N GLN A 259 13.16 -19.13 7.23
CA GLN A 259 14.33 -18.26 7.10
C GLN A 259 15.61 -18.95 7.60
N SER A 260 15.48 -19.99 8.43
CA SER A 260 16.60 -20.79 8.89
C SER A 260 17.11 -21.75 7.81
N ARG A 261 18.43 -21.82 7.64
CA ARG A 261 19.07 -22.69 6.63
C ARG A 261 19.10 -24.16 7.05
N GLU A 262 18.86 -24.46 8.32
CA GLU A 262 19.04 -25.79 8.90
C GLU A 262 17.73 -26.58 8.99
N THR A 263 16.58 -25.95 8.70
CA THR A 263 15.27 -26.56 8.89
C THR A 263 14.80 -27.34 7.67
N THR A 264 14.19 -28.49 7.91
CA THR A 264 13.61 -29.33 6.86
C THR A 264 12.24 -28.82 6.40
N SER A 265 11.90 -29.05 5.13
CA SER A 265 10.57 -28.74 4.59
C SER A 265 9.43 -29.43 5.36
N SER A 266 9.70 -30.60 5.96
CA SER A 266 8.73 -31.34 6.78
C SER A 266 8.39 -30.62 8.08
N GLU A 267 9.37 -30.04 8.77
CA GLU A 267 9.15 -29.29 10.02
C GLU A 267 8.36 -28.00 9.74
N ILE A 268 8.73 -27.27 8.68
CA ILE A 268 8.00 -26.09 8.23
C ILE A 268 6.53 -26.44 7.92
N SER A 269 6.31 -27.53 7.18
CA SER A 269 4.96 -28.00 6.84
C SER A 269 4.16 -28.39 8.07
N ALA A 270 4.77 -29.06 9.05
CA ALA A 270 4.13 -29.44 10.30
C ALA A 270 3.68 -28.21 11.09
N GLU A 271 4.51 -27.17 11.18
CA GLU A 271 4.17 -25.94 11.88
C GLU A 271 3.07 -25.13 11.17
N ILE A 272 3.06 -25.07 9.84
CA ILE A 272 1.95 -24.45 9.08
C ILE A 272 0.63 -25.18 9.36
N LEU A 273 0.65 -26.51 9.34
CA LEU A 273 -0.54 -27.33 9.61
C LEU A 273 -0.99 -27.18 11.07
N ARG A 274 -0.05 -27.07 12.01
CA ARG A 274 -0.32 -26.78 13.43
C ARG A 274 -0.97 -25.43 13.61
N ALA A 275 -0.49 -24.39 12.94
CA ALA A 275 -1.11 -23.06 12.94
C ALA A 275 -2.55 -23.09 12.42
N ALA A 276 -2.80 -23.83 11.34
CA ALA A 276 -4.14 -24.00 10.78
C ALA A 276 -5.06 -24.82 11.69
N ASP A 277 -4.54 -25.84 12.38
CA ASP A 277 -5.29 -26.59 13.37
C ASP A 277 -5.68 -25.68 14.54
N ASN A 278 -4.71 -24.94 15.09
CA ASN A 278 -4.85 -24.00 16.21
C ASN A 278 -5.94 -22.94 16.01
N GLY A 279 -6.38 -22.67 14.77
CA GLY A 279 -7.59 -21.88 14.51
C GLY A 279 -7.36 -20.78 13.49
N ILE A 280 -8.08 -19.67 13.65
CA ILE A 280 -7.95 -18.50 12.80
C ILE A 280 -6.98 -17.52 13.47
N PRO A 281 -5.91 -17.08 12.79
CA PRO A 281 -5.01 -16.06 13.34
C PRO A 281 -5.77 -14.81 13.77
N LEU A 282 -5.44 -14.30 14.95
CA LEU A 282 -5.99 -13.09 15.55
C LEU A 282 -5.61 -11.85 14.75
N VAL A 283 -4.38 -11.78 14.23
CA VAL A 283 -3.91 -10.66 13.41
C VAL A 283 -4.32 -10.89 11.95
N ALA A 284 -4.92 -9.88 11.31
CA ALA A 284 -5.46 -10.02 9.94
C ALA A 284 -4.38 -10.40 8.92
N TYR A 285 -3.17 -9.85 9.08
CA TYR A 285 -2.00 -10.21 8.28
C TYR A 285 -1.64 -11.70 8.44
N GLY A 286 -1.76 -12.24 9.66
CA GLY A 286 -1.54 -13.65 9.95
C GLY A 286 -2.46 -14.58 9.17
N LEU A 287 -3.76 -14.26 9.07
CA LEU A 287 -4.70 -15.06 8.29
C LEU A 287 -4.31 -15.16 6.81
N ARG A 288 -3.89 -14.03 6.22
CA ARG A 288 -3.45 -13.97 4.81
C ARG A 288 -2.20 -14.82 4.61
N LEU A 289 -1.22 -14.65 5.49
CA LEU A 289 0.06 -15.35 5.43
C LEU A 289 -0.11 -16.87 5.62
N LEU A 290 -0.95 -17.30 6.56
CA LEU A 290 -1.28 -18.71 6.76
C LEU A 290 -1.94 -19.31 5.51
N PHE A 291 -2.89 -18.60 4.90
CA PHE A 291 -3.57 -19.06 3.69
C PHE A 291 -2.60 -19.20 2.49
N GLU A 292 -1.67 -18.26 2.35
CA GLU A 292 -0.61 -18.31 1.33
C GLU A 292 0.27 -19.53 1.52
N HIS A 293 0.77 -19.78 2.74
CA HIS A 293 1.63 -20.92 3.02
C HIS A 293 0.91 -22.26 2.87
N LEU A 294 -0.35 -22.36 3.29
CA LEU A 294 -1.18 -23.53 3.02
C LEU A 294 -1.37 -23.77 1.51
N SER A 295 -1.28 -22.73 0.68
CA SER A 295 -1.40 -22.84 -0.77
C SER A 295 -0.17 -23.40 -1.45
N ALA A 296 0.99 -23.27 -0.81
CA ALA A 296 2.23 -23.90 -1.24
C ALA A 296 2.31 -25.39 -0.88
N LEU A 297 1.46 -25.88 0.04
CA LEU A 297 1.45 -27.28 0.46
C LEU A 297 0.47 -28.12 -0.38
N ASP A 298 0.97 -29.18 -1.03
CA ASP A 298 0.13 -30.13 -1.78
C ASP A 298 -0.22 -31.37 -0.95
N THR A 299 -0.95 -31.15 0.14
CA THR A 299 -1.50 -32.23 0.97
C THR A 299 -3.02 -32.12 1.07
N THR A 300 -3.70 -33.25 1.24
CA THR A 300 -5.15 -33.28 1.45
C THR A 300 -5.57 -32.45 2.68
N THR A 301 -4.79 -32.52 3.75
CA THR A 301 -5.00 -31.73 4.98
C THR A 301 -4.89 -30.22 4.71
N ALA A 302 -3.84 -29.79 4.01
CA ALA A 302 -3.67 -28.37 3.67
C ALA A 302 -4.82 -27.86 2.77
N ARG A 303 -5.31 -28.68 1.84
CA ARG A 303 -6.47 -28.35 1.00
C ARG A 303 -7.74 -28.13 1.81
N ALA A 304 -8.03 -29.00 2.78
CA ALA A 304 -9.18 -28.84 3.68
C ALA A 304 -9.08 -27.54 4.51
N PHE A 305 -7.88 -27.24 5.03
CA PHE A 305 -7.66 -25.99 5.76
C PHE A 305 -7.80 -24.76 4.87
N ARG A 306 -7.32 -24.79 3.63
CA ARG A 306 -7.50 -23.70 2.66
C ARG A 306 -8.97 -23.44 2.36
N GLU A 307 -9.76 -24.47 2.14
CA GLU A 307 -11.18 -24.31 1.86
C GLU A 307 -11.88 -23.59 3.02
N ARG A 308 -11.63 -24.05 4.25
CA ARG A 308 -12.15 -23.44 5.48
C ARG A 308 -11.68 -22.00 5.66
N LEU A 309 -10.37 -21.74 5.68
CA LEU A 309 -9.81 -20.39 5.92
C LEU A 309 -10.10 -19.43 4.77
N GLY A 310 -10.24 -19.94 3.54
CA GLY A 310 -10.59 -19.15 2.37
C GLY A 310 -11.96 -18.50 2.47
N ALA A 311 -12.91 -19.12 3.20
CA ALA A 311 -14.22 -18.52 3.46
C ALA A 311 -14.09 -17.24 4.34
N TYR A 312 -13.32 -17.32 5.43
CA TYR A 312 -13.02 -16.17 6.28
C TYR A 312 -12.26 -15.08 5.52
N LEU A 313 -11.27 -15.45 4.70
CA LEU A 313 -10.50 -14.49 3.91
C LEU A 313 -11.39 -13.74 2.90
N ARG A 314 -12.33 -14.43 2.24
CA ARG A 314 -13.28 -13.80 1.30
C ARG A 314 -14.27 -12.84 1.99
N ALA A 315 -14.68 -13.16 3.21
CA ALA A 315 -15.55 -12.33 4.03
C ALA A 315 -14.79 -11.26 4.84
N SER A 316 -13.45 -11.27 4.80
CA SER A 316 -12.64 -10.36 5.60
C SER A 316 -12.84 -8.90 5.20
N VAL A 317 -12.84 -8.02 6.20
CA VAL A 317 -12.82 -6.56 6.03
C VAL A 317 -11.45 -6.02 6.44
N PRO A 318 -11.00 -4.88 5.88
CA PRO A 318 -9.76 -4.24 6.31
C PRO A 318 -9.82 -3.84 7.79
N ALA A 319 -8.93 -4.42 8.58
CA ALA A 319 -8.74 -4.14 10.01
C ALA A 319 -7.41 -4.75 10.48
N PRO A 320 -6.79 -4.21 11.55
CA PRO A 320 -5.57 -4.79 12.12
C PRO A 320 -5.77 -6.19 12.72
N LEU A 321 -6.96 -6.44 13.28
CA LEU A 321 -7.38 -7.75 13.77
C LEU A 321 -8.20 -8.45 12.69
N THR A 322 -8.14 -9.78 12.65
CA THR A 322 -8.96 -10.58 11.74
C THR A 322 -10.44 -10.28 11.99
N THR A 323 -11.05 -9.61 11.01
CA THR A 323 -12.43 -9.14 11.08
C THR A 323 -13.12 -9.51 9.78
N PHE A 324 -14.33 -10.04 9.85
CA PHE A 324 -15.08 -10.52 8.70
C PHE A 324 -16.59 -10.36 8.88
N THR A 325 -17.32 -10.26 7.78
CA THR A 325 -18.80 -10.21 7.80
C THR A 325 -19.37 -11.61 7.94
N ALA A 326 -20.35 -11.79 8.82
CA ALA A 326 -21.05 -13.06 9.01
C ALA A 326 -22.27 -12.90 9.92
N ALA A 327 -23.39 -13.55 9.59
CA ALA A 327 -24.48 -13.77 10.53
C ALA A 327 -24.16 -14.92 11.51
N ASP A 328 -23.53 -15.98 11.00
CA ASP A 328 -22.98 -17.11 11.78
C ASP A 328 -21.48 -17.24 11.45
N PRO A 329 -20.58 -17.16 12.43
CA PRO A 329 -19.14 -17.30 12.18
C PRO A 329 -18.74 -18.67 11.60
N ASN A 330 -19.57 -19.71 11.69
CA ASN A 330 -19.31 -20.99 11.02
C ASN A 330 -19.54 -20.92 9.49
N ALA A 331 -20.25 -19.89 9.01
CA ALA A 331 -20.55 -19.65 7.60
C ALA A 331 -20.25 -18.18 7.24
N PRO A 332 -18.98 -17.77 7.22
CA PRO A 332 -18.61 -16.39 6.88
C PRO A 332 -18.99 -16.06 5.44
N ASP A 333 -19.63 -14.91 5.25
CA ASP A 333 -20.18 -14.48 3.96
C ASP A 333 -20.05 -12.96 3.81
N ARG A 334 -19.71 -12.51 2.61
CA ARG A 334 -19.58 -11.09 2.27
C ARG A 334 -20.93 -10.44 2.01
N ASP A 335 -21.91 -11.20 1.52
CA ASP A 335 -23.19 -10.69 1.05
C ASP A 335 -24.31 -10.86 2.09
N VAL A 336 -23.95 -10.82 3.39
CA VAL A 336 -24.91 -10.97 4.48
C VAL A 336 -25.94 -9.85 4.44
N SER A 337 -27.21 -10.24 4.39
CA SER A 337 -28.32 -9.31 4.39
C SER A 337 -28.32 -8.43 5.65
N THR A 338 -28.54 -7.14 5.44
CA THR A 338 -28.67 -6.15 6.53
C THR A 338 -29.90 -6.45 7.39
N GLY A 339 -29.80 -6.26 8.70
CA GLY A 339 -30.96 -6.30 9.61
C GLY A 339 -31.33 -7.67 10.19
N LEU A 340 -30.48 -8.69 10.03
CA LEU A 340 -30.64 -9.94 10.77
C LEU A 340 -30.32 -9.71 12.25
N GLU A 341 -31.35 -9.81 13.11
CA GLU A 341 -31.15 -9.96 14.55
C GLU A 341 -30.89 -11.45 14.85
N PRO A 342 -29.87 -11.78 15.66
CA PRO A 342 -29.57 -13.17 15.99
C PRO A 342 -30.61 -13.72 16.98
N ASP A 343 -30.84 -15.03 16.93
CA ASP A 343 -31.51 -15.73 18.02
C ASP A 343 -30.70 -15.53 19.32
N ARG A 344 -31.39 -15.17 20.41
CA ARG A 344 -30.80 -14.83 21.73
C ARG A 344 -29.76 -15.88 22.20
N PRO A 345 -28.71 -15.49 22.97
CA PRO A 345 -28.52 -14.22 23.68
C PRO A 345 -27.59 -13.20 23.01
N PHE A 346 -27.92 -11.90 23.13
CA PHE A 346 -27.11 -10.74 22.73
C PHE A 346 -27.38 -9.54 23.65
N THR A 347 -26.47 -8.57 23.67
CA THR A 347 -26.58 -7.32 24.44
C THR A 347 -26.86 -6.15 23.50
N THR A 348 -27.95 -5.40 23.72
CA THR A 348 -28.27 -4.20 22.92
C THR A 348 -27.61 -2.94 23.48
N PHE A 349 -27.21 -2.03 22.61
CA PHE A 349 -26.69 -0.71 22.97
C PHE A 349 -27.25 0.38 22.04
N THR A 350 -27.07 1.64 22.42
CA THR A 350 -27.50 2.79 21.61
C THR A 350 -26.39 3.84 21.62
N LEU A 351 -25.97 4.27 20.44
CA LEU A 351 -24.98 5.32 20.23
C LEU A 351 -25.69 6.65 19.98
N GLY A 352 -25.32 7.71 20.70
CA GLY A 352 -25.88 9.05 20.49
C GLY A 352 -25.27 9.73 19.27
N LEU A 353 -26.09 10.19 18.32
CA LEU A 353 -25.61 11.06 17.22
C LEU A 353 -25.45 12.51 17.74
N PRO A 354 -24.39 13.24 17.37
CA PRO A 354 -24.27 14.65 17.72
C PRO A 354 -25.25 15.47 16.92
N SER A 355 -25.81 16.49 17.54
CA SER A 355 -26.54 17.55 16.86
C SER A 355 -25.54 18.44 16.11
N THR A 356 -25.40 18.24 14.79
CA THR A 356 -24.63 19.14 13.93
C THR A 356 -25.48 20.36 13.57
N GLY A 357 -25.21 21.51 14.20
CA GLY A 357 -25.87 22.78 13.88
C GLY A 357 -25.07 23.62 12.88
N ALA A 358 -25.37 23.52 11.57
CA ALA A 358 -25.07 24.56 10.58
C ALA A 358 -25.67 24.21 9.18
N THR A 359 -26.32 25.18 8.52
CA THR A 359 -26.89 25.06 7.17
C THR A 359 -26.08 25.92 6.18
N PRO A 360 -25.64 25.41 5.01
CA PRO A 360 -25.11 26.24 3.93
C PRO A 360 -26.12 26.46 2.78
N SER A 361 -26.04 27.64 2.14
CA SER A 361 -26.91 28.12 1.05
C SER A 361 -26.25 28.05 -0.33
N ASP A 362 -27.08 27.70 -1.33
CA ASP A 362 -26.78 27.52 -2.76
C ASP A 362 -26.62 28.82 -3.57
N SER A 363 -25.77 28.80 -4.60
CA SER A 363 -26.05 29.40 -5.93
C SER A 363 -24.99 29.04 -6.99
N SER A 364 -25.42 28.87 -8.24
CA SER A 364 -24.58 28.68 -9.46
C SER A 364 -25.11 29.52 -10.63
N PRO A 365 -24.26 29.95 -11.60
CA PRO A 365 -24.71 30.39 -12.92
C PRO A 365 -23.98 29.70 -14.13
N PRO A 366 -24.45 29.90 -15.40
CA PRO A 366 -24.21 29.00 -16.54
C PRO A 366 -23.19 29.47 -17.62
N ALA A 367 -23.03 28.60 -18.63
CA ALA A 367 -22.02 28.47 -19.73
C ALA A 367 -22.09 29.53 -20.87
N ALA A 368 -21.27 29.60 -21.94
CA ALA A 368 -20.27 28.74 -22.59
C ALA A 368 -19.38 29.57 -23.57
N TYR A 369 -18.13 29.15 -23.80
CA TYR A 369 -17.36 29.33 -25.05
C TYR A 369 -16.42 28.11 -25.19
N ALA A 370 -16.12 27.69 -26.42
CA ALA A 370 -15.22 26.57 -26.72
C ALA A 370 -13.83 26.83 -26.08
N ARG A 371 -13.50 26.04 -25.06
CA ARG A 371 -12.36 26.29 -24.16
C ARG A 371 -11.19 25.36 -24.45
N PRO A 372 -9.95 25.86 -24.26
CA PRO A 372 -8.77 25.00 -24.22
C PRO A 372 -8.95 23.92 -23.16
N MET A 373 -8.33 22.75 -23.41
CA MET A 373 -8.32 21.58 -22.55
C MET A 373 -8.30 21.99 -21.06
N ARG A 374 -9.34 21.62 -20.31
CA ARG A 374 -9.56 22.02 -18.90
C ARG A 374 -8.63 21.25 -17.96
N ARG A 375 -7.33 21.40 -18.18
CA ARG A 375 -6.29 20.71 -17.42
C ARG A 375 -6.35 21.05 -15.94
N GLU A 376 -6.60 22.32 -15.61
CA GLU A 376 -6.64 22.78 -14.23
C GLU A 376 -7.80 22.16 -13.43
N PRO A 377 -9.07 22.18 -13.92
CA PRO A 377 -10.15 21.43 -13.29
C PRO A 377 -9.90 19.93 -13.15
N LEU A 378 -9.27 19.28 -14.15
CA LEU A 378 -8.91 17.87 -14.05
C LEU A 378 -7.88 17.61 -12.94
N ILE A 379 -6.83 18.44 -12.84
CA ILE A 379 -5.82 18.34 -11.77
C ILE A 379 -6.49 18.52 -10.41
N GLN A 380 -7.40 19.48 -10.28
CA GLN A 380 -8.11 19.72 -9.03
C GLN A 380 -9.03 18.54 -8.65
N ALA A 381 -9.78 17.98 -9.61
CA ALA A 381 -10.62 16.81 -9.35
C ALA A 381 -9.79 15.57 -8.94
N LEU A 382 -8.63 15.35 -9.56
CA LEU A 382 -7.70 14.29 -9.18
C LEU A 382 -7.14 14.49 -7.76
N ARG A 383 -6.79 15.73 -7.38
CA ARG A 383 -6.36 16.05 -6.00
C ARG A 383 -7.49 15.88 -4.98
N SER A 384 -8.73 16.19 -5.35
CA SER A 384 -9.88 15.88 -4.51
C SER A 384 -10.03 14.38 -4.30
N LEU A 385 -9.79 13.58 -5.33
CA LEU A 385 -9.76 12.13 -5.20
C LEU A 385 -8.68 11.63 -4.24
N GLU A 386 -7.46 12.18 -4.29
CA GLU A 386 -6.37 11.84 -3.35
C GLU A 386 -6.80 12.03 -1.89
N SER A 387 -7.56 13.10 -1.61
CA SER A 387 -8.03 13.40 -0.25
C SER A 387 -9.03 12.38 0.31
N PHE A 388 -9.59 11.48 -0.52
CA PHE A 388 -10.45 10.40 -0.06
C PHE A 388 -9.68 9.16 0.43
N GLY A 389 -8.34 9.15 0.37
CA GLY A 389 -7.54 8.01 0.83
C GLY A 389 -7.73 6.77 -0.05
N LEU A 390 -7.78 6.95 -1.38
CA LEU A 390 -8.04 5.87 -2.33
C LEU A 390 -7.12 4.66 -2.18
N GLY A 391 -5.90 4.87 -1.67
CA GLY A 391 -4.89 3.83 -1.48
C GLY A 391 -5.12 2.86 -0.34
N GLU A 392 -6.21 3.02 0.41
CA GLU A 392 -6.52 2.20 1.59
C GLU A 392 -7.91 1.53 1.50
N ALA A 393 -8.72 1.87 0.50
CA ALA A 393 -10.11 1.40 0.44
C ALA A 393 -10.57 1.02 -0.98
N THR A 394 -11.26 -0.12 -1.07
CA THR A 394 -12.07 -0.43 -2.25
C THR A 394 -13.37 0.35 -2.21
N GLY A 395 -13.81 0.88 -3.34
CA GLY A 395 -15.05 1.64 -3.40
C GLY A 395 -15.22 2.42 -4.68
N ARG A 396 -16.29 3.20 -4.72
CA ARG A 396 -16.52 4.21 -5.76
C ARG A 396 -16.38 5.58 -5.12
N PHE A 397 -15.56 6.42 -5.74
CA PHE A 397 -15.26 7.78 -5.29
C PHE A 397 -15.53 8.72 -6.44
N GLU A 398 -16.09 9.88 -6.16
CA GLU A 398 -16.50 10.83 -7.17
C GLU A 398 -16.05 12.22 -6.74
N ALA A 399 -15.32 12.89 -7.65
CA ALA A 399 -14.88 14.27 -7.47
C ALA A 399 -15.41 15.12 -8.62
N ASP A 400 -16.09 16.21 -8.25
CA ASP A 400 -16.66 17.17 -9.18
C ASP A 400 -15.98 18.52 -9.00
N VAL A 401 -15.31 19.00 -10.06
CA VAL A 401 -14.68 20.32 -10.08
C VAL A 401 -15.03 21.03 -11.39
N ASP A 402 -15.73 22.16 -11.28
CA ASP A 402 -16.27 22.93 -12.40
C ASP A 402 -17.11 22.05 -13.37
N ALA A 403 -16.56 21.80 -14.56
CA ALA A 403 -17.19 20.97 -15.60
C ALA A 403 -16.56 19.57 -15.70
N VAL A 404 -15.64 19.21 -14.82
CA VAL A 404 -14.95 17.92 -14.86
C VAL A 404 -15.44 17.07 -13.70
N THR A 405 -15.97 15.90 -14.03
CA THR A 405 -16.29 14.85 -13.08
C THR A 405 -15.29 13.73 -13.26
N VAL A 406 -14.62 13.31 -12.18
CA VAL A 406 -13.78 12.11 -12.17
C VAL A 406 -14.39 11.11 -11.20
N VAL A 407 -14.78 9.95 -11.73
CA VAL A 407 -15.24 8.81 -10.93
C VAL A 407 -14.11 7.80 -10.86
N ALA A 408 -13.62 7.53 -9.66
CA ALA A 408 -12.68 6.44 -9.41
C ALA A 408 -13.42 5.22 -8.87
N ARG A 409 -13.15 4.06 -9.45
CA ARG A 409 -13.57 2.76 -8.93
C ARG A 409 -12.32 2.00 -8.53
N VAL A 410 -12.15 1.78 -7.24
CA VAL A 410 -11.03 1.06 -6.65
C VAL A 410 -11.50 -0.33 -6.25
N THR A 411 -10.86 -1.36 -6.81
CA THR A 411 -11.15 -2.77 -6.52
C THR A 411 -9.89 -3.47 -6.04
N ALA A 412 -10.03 -4.52 -5.23
CA ALA A 412 -8.90 -5.36 -4.87
C ALA A 412 -8.33 -6.01 -6.14
N SER A 413 -7.00 -5.94 -6.31
CA SER A 413 -6.30 -6.61 -7.40
C SER A 413 -6.11 -8.10 -7.07
N THR A 414 -5.73 -8.89 -8.08
CA THR A 414 -5.33 -10.29 -7.86
C THR A 414 -4.01 -10.42 -7.12
N ALA A 415 -3.17 -9.37 -7.16
CA ALA A 415 -1.96 -9.29 -6.36
C ALA A 415 -2.29 -8.88 -4.91
N PRO A 416 -1.85 -9.65 -3.89
CA PRO A 416 -2.11 -9.31 -2.49
C PRO A 416 -1.62 -7.92 -2.12
N GLY A 417 -2.44 -7.14 -1.40
CA GLY A 417 -2.10 -5.78 -0.98
C GLY A 417 -2.04 -4.75 -2.11
N ALA A 418 -2.59 -5.07 -3.28
CA ALA A 418 -2.69 -4.16 -4.41
C ALA A 418 -4.14 -3.94 -4.85
N PHE A 419 -4.35 -2.84 -5.55
CA PHE A 419 -5.64 -2.37 -6.03
C PHE A 419 -5.61 -2.14 -7.54
N ASP A 420 -6.74 -2.37 -8.19
CA ASP A 420 -6.98 -1.91 -9.55
C ASP A 420 -7.86 -0.65 -9.48
N ILE A 421 -7.47 0.40 -10.19
CA ILE A 421 -8.17 1.69 -10.21
C ILE A 421 -8.67 1.97 -11.62
N GLU A 422 -9.98 1.92 -11.82
CA GLU A 422 -10.62 2.43 -13.04
C GLU A 422 -11.04 3.89 -12.79
N LEU A 423 -10.53 4.83 -13.60
CA LEU A 423 -11.02 6.20 -13.62
C LEU A 423 -11.93 6.41 -14.82
N LEU A 424 -13.05 7.08 -14.60
CA LEU A 424 -13.95 7.59 -15.63
C LEU A 424 -14.00 9.11 -15.55
N LEU A 425 -13.41 9.77 -16.54
CA LEU A 425 -13.34 11.21 -16.69
C LEU A 425 -14.47 11.68 -17.61
N ARG A 426 -15.30 12.60 -17.12
CA ARG A 426 -16.40 13.21 -17.89
C ARG A 426 -16.23 14.71 -17.92
N ASP A 427 -16.31 15.28 -19.12
CA ASP A 427 -16.47 16.72 -19.29
C ASP A 427 -17.98 17.00 -19.43
N ARG A 428 -18.59 17.62 -18.42
CA ARG A 428 -20.02 18.00 -18.40
C ARG A 428 -20.40 18.95 -19.54
N THR A 429 -19.41 19.59 -20.17
CA THR A 429 -19.61 20.50 -21.29
C THR A 429 -19.34 19.89 -22.66
N SER A 430 -18.84 18.64 -22.73
CA SER A 430 -18.60 17.93 -23.99
C SER A 430 -19.15 16.51 -23.92
N ASN A 431 -20.04 16.17 -24.85
CA ASN A 431 -20.52 14.80 -25.02
C ASN A 431 -19.47 13.84 -25.60
N ALA A 432 -18.31 14.35 -26.05
CA ALA A 432 -17.27 13.55 -26.70
C ALA A 432 -15.89 13.75 -26.04
N GLY A 433 -15.32 12.67 -25.50
CA GLY A 433 -13.90 12.35 -25.42
C GLY A 433 -12.89 13.45 -25.08
N GLY A 434 -13.24 14.50 -24.34
CA GLY A 434 -12.40 15.70 -24.15
C GLY A 434 -11.03 15.44 -23.48
N PHE A 435 -10.86 14.24 -22.91
CA PHE A 435 -9.62 13.79 -22.28
C PHE A 435 -8.94 12.62 -23.00
N ALA A 436 -9.51 12.12 -24.11
CA ALA A 436 -8.94 11.00 -24.85
C ALA A 436 -7.49 11.30 -25.27
N GLY A 437 -6.61 10.31 -25.12
CA GLY A 437 -5.17 10.43 -25.36
C GLY A 437 -4.37 10.89 -24.14
N THR A 438 -4.99 11.63 -23.20
CA THR A 438 -4.31 12.15 -22.00
C THR A 438 -3.64 11.01 -21.22
N THR A 439 -2.36 11.20 -20.86
CA THR A 439 -1.65 10.28 -19.96
C THR A 439 -1.74 10.80 -18.54
N LEU A 440 -2.32 9.98 -17.67
CA LEU A 440 -2.33 10.19 -16.24
C LEU A 440 -1.18 9.43 -15.60
N GLN A 441 -0.62 10.01 -14.57
CA GLN A 441 0.43 9.44 -13.74
C GLN A 441 -0.13 9.28 -12.33
N LEU A 442 0.16 8.13 -11.71
CA LEU A 442 -0.10 7.84 -10.31
C LEU A 442 1.21 7.47 -9.64
N ARG A 443 1.67 8.26 -8.68
CA ARG A 443 2.86 7.98 -7.87
C ARG A 443 2.45 7.21 -6.62
N THR A 444 3.18 6.13 -6.33
CA THR A 444 3.06 5.35 -5.09
C THR A 444 4.39 5.31 -4.38
N GLY A 445 4.48 5.96 -3.22
CA GLY A 445 5.73 6.14 -2.49
C GLY A 445 6.71 7.12 -3.17
N THR A 446 8.01 6.93 -2.94
CA THR A 446 9.03 7.92 -3.35
C THR A 446 9.48 7.80 -4.80
N ILE A 447 9.63 6.58 -5.31
CA ILE A 447 10.26 6.32 -6.62
C ILE A 447 9.38 5.54 -7.60
N THR A 448 8.19 5.08 -7.23
CA THR A 448 7.36 4.24 -8.11
C THR A 448 6.20 5.04 -8.71
N TYR A 449 6.06 4.92 -10.03
CA TYR A 449 5.08 5.63 -10.83
C TYR A 449 4.35 4.63 -11.70
N HIS A 450 3.05 4.85 -11.89
CA HIS A 450 2.19 4.07 -12.77
C HIS A 450 1.57 5.03 -13.76
N LEU A 451 1.55 4.66 -15.03
CA LEU A 451 0.95 5.46 -16.08
C LEU A 451 -0.35 4.80 -16.53
N ALA A 452 -1.32 5.60 -16.94
CA ALA A 452 -2.53 5.13 -17.60
C ALA A 452 -2.93 6.13 -18.68
N ARG A 453 -3.43 5.64 -19.82
CA ARG A 453 -3.90 6.48 -20.92
C ARG A 453 -5.42 6.50 -20.96
N VAL A 454 -6.00 7.69 -21.12
CA VAL A 454 -7.44 7.89 -21.22
C VAL A 454 -7.91 7.53 -22.63
N ASP A 455 -8.86 6.60 -22.72
CA ASP A 455 -9.46 6.16 -23.98
C ASP A 455 -10.50 7.16 -24.53
N GLU A 456 -11.08 6.86 -25.69
CA GLU A 456 -12.12 7.68 -26.34
C GLU A 456 -13.39 7.86 -25.48
N ARG A 457 -13.62 6.95 -24.53
CA ARG A 457 -14.75 6.96 -23.60
C ARG A 457 -14.43 7.71 -22.30
N GLY A 458 -13.25 8.30 -22.19
CA GLY A 458 -12.80 8.98 -20.98
C GLY A 458 -12.36 8.02 -19.87
N ARG A 459 -12.10 6.74 -20.17
CA ARG A 459 -11.69 5.74 -19.16
C ARG A 459 -10.18 5.52 -19.17
N CYS A 460 -9.62 5.25 -18.01
CA CYS A 460 -8.27 4.69 -17.89
C CYS A 460 -8.17 3.72 -16.71
N LEU A 461 -7.23 2.78 -16.77
CA LEU A 461 -7.03 1.75 -15.76
C LEU A 461 -5.60 1.78 -15.23
N PHE A 462 -5.45 1.75 -13.90
CA PHE A 462 -4.19 1.54 -13.21
C PHE A 462 -4.23 0.18 -12.51
N PRO A 463 -3.58 -0.87 -13.05
CA PRO A 463 -3.64 -2.21 -12.48
C PRO A 463 -2.54 -2.46 -11.42
N GLY A 464 -2.89 -3.19 -10.36
CA GLY A 464 -1.94 -3.72 -9.37
C GLY A 464 -1.15 -2.64 -8.64
N ILE A 465 -1.84 -1.59 -8.20
CA ILE A 465 -1.31 -0.44 -7.47
C ILE A 465 -1.18 -0.80 -6.00
N PRO A 466 0.02 -0.76 -5.40
CA PRO A 466 0.18 -1.09 -3.99
C PRO A 466 -0.61 -0.12 -3.11
N SER A 467 -1.07 -0.60 -1.95
CA SER A 467 -1.65 0.26 -0.90
C SER A 467 -0.69 1.37 -0.45
N GLY A 468 -1.25 2.48 0.04
CA GLY A 468 -0.49 3.59 0.64
C GLY A 468 -0.78 4.94 0.00
N ASP A 469 0.15 5.89 0.18
CA ASP A 469 0.00 7.25 -0.32
C ASP A 469 0.08 7.33 -1.86
N TRP A 470 -0.96 7.90 -2.44
CA TRP A 470 -1.17 8.01 -3.87
C TRP A 470 -1.21 9.49 -4.28
N GLU A 471 -0.46 9.84 -5.32
CA GLU A 471 -0.48 11.19 -5.89
C GLU A 471 -0.66 11.13 -7.41
N PHE A 472 -1.67 11.80 -7.92
CA PHE A 472 -1.98 11.91 -9.34
C PHE A 472 -1.31 13.13 -9.98
N ALA A 473 -0.88 12.96 -11.21
CA ALA A 473 -0.43 14.05 -12.07
C ALA A 473 -0.93 13.86 -13.51
N VAL A 474 -1.17 14.97 -14.21
CA VAL A 474 -1.51 14.96 -15.64
C VAL A 474 -0.25 15.29 -16.43
N LEU A 475 0.24 14.32 -17.21
CA LEU A 475 1.40 14.51 -18.07
C LEU A 475 1.00 15.28 -19.34
N ARG A 476 1.87 16.19 -19.78
CA ARG A 476 1.62 16.94 -21.02
C ARG A 476 1.87 16.04 -22.21
N GLU A 477 0.89 15.92 -23.11
CA GLU A 477 1.15 15.41 -24.46
C GLU A 477 2.07 16.40 -25.19
N SER A 478 3.06 15.85 -25.87
CA SER A 478 3.96 16.57 -26.76
C SER A 478 3.85 15.95 -28.15
N ARG A 479 4.13 16.77 -29.18
CA ARG A 479 4.14 16.38 -30.60
C ARG A 479 4.86 15.04 -30.82
N GLN A 480 4.20 14.13 -31.54
CA GLN A 480 4.71 12.81 -31.91
C GLN A 480 5.66 12.90 -33.10
N ARG A 481 6.81 12.20 -33.01
CA ARG A 481 7.61 11.75 -34.17
C ARG A 481 7.46 10.25 -34.45
N PHE A 482 6.90 9.50 -33.52
CA PHE A 482 6.81 8.04 -33.57
C PHE A 482 5.61 7.53 -34.36
N GLN A 483 5.77 6.35 -34.96
CA GLN A 483 4.66 5.58 -35.54
C GLN A 483 3.81 4.90 -34.44
N ALA A 484 4.35 4.76 -33.22
CA ALA A 484 3.71 4.10 -32.09
C ALA A 484 3.18 5.08 -31.01
N PRO A 485 2.20 4.67 -30.20
CA PRO A 485 1.78 5.45 -29.05
C PRO A 485 2.89 5.48 -27.98
N THR A 486 3.57 6.61 -27.86
CA THR A 486 4.53 6.88 -26.79
C THR A 486 3.90 7.59 -25.60
N PHE A 487 4.54 7.47 -24.44
CA PHE A 487 4.15 8.13 -23.20
C PHE A 487 5.34 8.83 -22.56
N VAL A 488 5.07 9.95 -21.89
CA VAL A 488 6.09 10.71 -21.15
C VAL A 488 6.47 9.92 -19.89
N LEU A 489 7.78 9.75 -19.67
CA LEU A 489 8.30 9.15 -18.45
C LEU A 489 8.50 10.27 -17.41
N PRO A 490 8.12 10.05 -16.14
CA PRO A 490 8.34 11.03 -15.07
C PRO A 490 9.83 11.30 -14.88
N MET A 491 10.17 12.48 -14.39
CA MET A 491 11.53 12.82 -13.97
C MET A 491 11.73 12.39 -12.51
N PRO A 492 12.93 11.88 -12.13
CA PRO A 492 13.21 11.58 -10.73
C PRO A 492 13.21 12.89 -9.92
N ILE A 493 12.59 12.86 -8.74
CA ILE A 493 12.61 13.97 -7.79
C ILE A 493 14.01 14.01 -7.16
N SER A 494 14.62 15.19 -7.09
CA SER A 494 16.01 15.37 -6.60
C SER A 494 16.27 14.75 -5.22
N GLU A 495 15.25 14.64 -4.37
CA GLU A 495 15.32 14.06 -3.02
C GLU A 495 15.58 12.54 -3.00
N ALA A 496 15.16 11.78 -4.03
CA ALA A 496 15.36 10.33 -4.09
C ALA A 496 16.84 9.93 -4.31
N ALA A 497 17.68 10.90 -4.69
CA ALA A 497 19.08 10.66 -5.03
C ALA A 497 19.97 10.34 -3.83
N HIS A 498 19.52 10.35 -2.56
CA HIS A 498 20.45 10.29 -1.40
C HIS A 498 20.36 9.07 -0.44
N THR A 499 19.42 8.14 -0.58
CA THR A 499 19.15 7.10 0.45
C THR A 499 19.50 5.61 0.14
N SER A 500 20.54 5.27 -0.64
CA SER A 500 20.90 3.85 -0.87
C SER A 500 22.41 3.62 -0.87
N ASN A 501 22.89 2.77 0.04
CA ASN A 501 24.32 2.46 0.28
C ASN A 501 24.76 1.09 -0.30
N THR A 502 23.97 0.46 -1.16
CA THR A 502 24.43 -0.75 -1.86
C THR A 502 25.36 -0.38 -3.02
N PRO A 503 26.46 -1.13 -3.23
CA PRO A 503 27.43 -0.87 -4.30
C PRO A 503 26.92 -1.15 -5.73
N ASP A 504 25.69 -1.64 -5.89
CA ASP A 504 25.01 -1.78 -7.17
C ASP A 504 24.24 -0.50 -7.57
N ALA A 505 24.23 -0.18 -8.86
CA ALA A 505 23.66 1.04 -9.43
C ALA A 505 22.29 1.39 -8.82
N LYS A 506 22.24 2.55 -8.16
CA LYS A 506 21.10 3.03 -7.38
C LYS A 506 19.90 3.30 -8.29
N ALA A 507 18.76 2.66 -8.00
CA ALA A 507 17.51 2.97 -8.66
C ALA A 507 16.99 4.35 -8.22
N LEU A 508 16.82 5.27 -9.17
CA LEU A 508 16.28 6.61 -8.93
C LEU A 508 14.78 6.70 -9.20
N LEU A 509 14.27 5.82 -10.06
CA LEU A 509 12.91 5.87 -10.56
C LEU A 509 12.46 4.49 -11.03
N ARG A 510 11.19 4.15 -10.82
CA ARG A 510 10.50 2.98 -11.35
C ARG A 510 9.18 3.41 -11.97
N VAL A 511 8.93 3.08 -13.23
CA VAL A 511 7.74 3.50 -13.97
C VAL A 511 7.08 2.30 -14.62
N ARG A 512 5.81 2.04 -14.32
CA ARG A 512 5.00 1.11 -15.10
C ARG A 512 4.41 1.80 -16.31
N SER A 513 4.57 1.16 -17.46
CA SER A 513 3.91 1.53 -18.72
C SER A 513 2.38 1.56 -18.59
N PRO A 514 1.67 2.28 -19.47
CA PRO A 514 0.20 2.27 -19.54
C PRO A 514 -0.43 0.89 -19.67
N SER A 515 0.22 -0.04 -20.39
CA SER A 515 -0.24 -1.43 -20.49
C SER A 515 -0.03 -2.24 -19.19
N GLY A 516 0.82 -1.75 -18.29
CA GLY A 516 1.31 -2.46 -17.11
C GLY A 516 2.29 -3.60 -17.42
N GLN A 517 2.63 -3.84 -18.69
CA GLN A 517 3.49 -4.95 -19.11
C GLN A 517 4.97 -4.66 -18.84
N LEU A 518 5.40 -3.42 -19.15
CA LEU A 518 6.76 -2.96 -18.97
C LEU A 518 6.95 -2.17 -17.68
N MET A 519 8.09 -2.39 -17.03
CA MET A 519 8.63 -1.57 -15.95
C MET A 519 9.96 -0.93 -16.41
N PHE A 520 10.04 0.39 -16.35
CA PHE A 520 11.26 1.16 -16.60
C PHE A 520 11.91 1.49 -15.27
N VAL A 521 13.19 1.17 -15.09
CA VAL A 521 13.97 1.49 -13.89
C VAL A 521 15.15 2.37 -14.29
N LEU A 522 15.09 3.66 -13.95
CA LEU A 522 16.22 4.56 -14.13
C LEU A 522 17.23 4.30 -13.00
N ARG A 523 18.47 4.01 -13.38
CA ARG A 523 19.58 3.72 -12.48
C ARG A 523 20.69 4.74 -12.66
N GLN A 524 21.30 5.14 -11.54
CA GLN A 524 22.52 5.93 -11.53
C GLN A 524 23.72 5.01 -11.35
N GLY A 525 24.59 4.99 -12.34
CA GLY A 525 25.88 4.30 -12.32
C GLY A 525 26.98 5.14 -11.67
N SER A 526 28.21 4.64 -11.76
CA SER A 526 29.40 5.39 -11.34
C SER A 526 29.59 6.63 -12.24
N ARG A 527 30.11 7.72 -11.67
CA ARG A 527 30.43 8.98 -12.38
C ARG A 527 29.22 9.69 -13.03
N ALA A 528 28.04 9.66 -12.39
CA ALA A 528 26.82 10.31 -12.88
C ALA A 528 26.38 9.84 -14.28
N THR A 529 26.75 8.62 -14.64
CA THR A 529 26.17 7.95 -15.81
C THR A 529 24.79 7.41 -15.46
N TYR A 530 23.86 7.46 -16.40
CA TYR A 530 22.52 6.93 -16.22
C TYR A 530 22.29 5.75 -17.14
N ALA A 531 21.57 4.76 -16.62
CA ALA A 531 21.12 3.61 -17.38
C ALA A 531 19.63 3.42 -17.13
N VAL A 532 18.92 2.86 -18.10
CA VAL A 532 17.54 2.44 -17.93
C VAL A 532 17.47 0.94 -18.13
N GLU A 533 16.87 0.28 -17.15
CA GLU A 533 16.48 -1.11 -17.22
C GLU A 533 15.02 -1.19 -17.64
N VAL A 534 14.71 -1.95 -18.68
CA VAL A 534 13.34 -2.23 -19.10
C VAL A 534 13.05 -3.69 -18.82
N VAL A 535 12.07 -3.94 -17.96
CA VAL A 535 11.66 -5.27 -17.53
C VAL A 535 10.28 -5.57 -18.10
N ASN A 536 10.15 -6.63 -18.91
CA ASN A 536 8.86 -7.21 -19.25
C ASN A 536 8.49 -8.27 -18.20
N ARG A 537 7.34 -8.08 -17.56
CA ARG A 537 6.87 -8.97 -16.49
C ARG A 537 6.07 -10.18 -17.00
N ARG A 538 5.85 -10.30 -18.31
CA ARG A 538 5.17 -11.43 -18.97
C ARG A 538 6.15 -12.23 -19.82
N GLY A 539 6.63 -13.35 -19.31
CA GLY A 539 7.61 -14.21 -20.02
C GLY A 539 7.13 -14.76 -21.36
N ASN A 540 5.81 -14.90 -21.58
CA ASN A 540 5.21 -15.43 -22.82
C ASN A 540 4.49 -14.34 -23.64
N ASP A 541 5.03 -13.13 -23.68
CA ASP A 541 4.43 -12.05 -24.44
C ASP A 541 4.54 -12.31 -25.96
N PRO A 542 3.41 -12.38 -26.71
CA PRO A 542 3.45 -12.59 -28.16
C PRO A 542 4.11 -11.45 -28.93
N ALA A 543 4.33 -10.28 -28.30
CA ALA A 543 5.09 -9.19 -28.88
C ALA A 543 6.62 -9.41 -28.87
N LEU A 544 7.11 -10.50 -28.26
CA LEU A 544 8.53 -10.84 -28.24
C LEU A 544 8.91 -11.83 -29.37
N PRO A 545 10.09 -11.67 -30.00
CA PRO A 545 11.06 -10.58 -29.80
C PRO A 545 10.56 -9.23 -30.35
N GLY A 546 10.94 -8.15 -29.69
CA GLY A 546 10.55 -6.78 -30.04
C GLY A 546 11.55 -5.75 -29.54
N VAL A 547 11.23 -4.47 -29.70
CA VAL A 547 12.09 -3.35 -29.23
C VAL A 547 11.26 -2.31 -28.50
N VAL A 548 11.82 -1.73 -27.44
CA VAL A 548 11.23 -0.56 -26.77
C VAL A 548 12.05 0.68 -27.15
N GLU A 549 11.37 1.72 -27.59
CA GLU A 549 11.97 3.01 -27.96
C GLU A 549 11.95 3.95 -26.76
N ILE A 550 13.08 4.60 -26.51
CA ILE A 550 13.22 5.64 -25.48
C ILE A 550 13.79 6.89 -26.14
N GLU A 551 12.98 7.95 -26.20
CA GLU A 551 13.44 9.27 -26.63
C GLU A 551 13.78 10.12 -25.41
N TYR A 552 14.89 10.86 -25.46
CA TYR A 552 15.24 11.80 -24.40
C TYR A 552 15.95 13.04 -24.94
N ASP A 553 15.65 14.17 -24.30
CA ASP A 553 16.27 15.44 -24.62
C ASP A 553 17.66 15.53 -23.97
N MET A 554 18.60 16.07 -24.73
CA MET A 554 19.98 16.32 -24.33
C MET A 554 20.12 17.75 -23.80
N PRO A 555 21.16 18.05 -23.00
CA PRO A 555 21.41 19.39 -22.49
C PRO A 555 21.59 20.47 -23.57
N ASP A 556 22.01 20.08 -24.78
CA ASP A 556 22.16 20.97 -25.94
C ASP A 556 20.83 21.23 -26.70
N GLY A 557 19.72 20.66 -26.22
CA GLY A 557 18.40 20.77 -26.83
C GLY A 557 18.14 19.82 -27.99
N SER A 558 19.11 18.98 -28.37
CA SER A 558 18.87 17.87 -29.30
C SER A 558 18.10 16.74 -28.62
N THR A 559 17.44 15.87 -29.40
CA THR A 559 16.77 14.67 -28.89
C THR A 559 17.53 13.44 -29.38
N ARG A 560 17.70 12.45 -28.51
CA ARG A 560 18.27 11.14 -28.85
C ARG A 560 17.24 10.04 -28.74
N LEU A 561 17.34 9.06 -29.63
CA LEU A 561 16.59 7.81 -29.60
C LEU A 561 17.50 6.69 -29.07
N ALA A 562 17.01 5.91 -28.12
CA ALA A 562 17.63 4.70 -27.64
C ALA A 562 16.70 3.51 -27.88
N LEU A 563 17.25 2.41 -28.37
CA LEU A 563 16.51 1.18 -28.65
C LEU A 563 16.87 0.13 -27.61
N VAL A 564 15.86 -0.41 -26.93
CA VAL A 564 16.02 -1.45 -25.92
C VAL A 564 15.55 -2.79 -26.50
N PRO A 565 16.44 -3.76 -26.74
CA PRO A 565 16.04 -5.04 -27.32
C PRO A 565 15.27 -5.85 -26.27
N MET A 566 14.16 -6.46 -26.67
CA MET A 566 13.39 -7.36 -25.81
C MET A 566 13.32 -8.72 -26.48
N ALA A 567 14.06 -9.70 -25.96
CA ALA A 567 14.01 -11.07 -26.43
C ALA A 567 13.16 -11.94 -25.50
N ALA A 568 12.47 -12.94 -26.04
CA ALA A 568 11.81 -13.96 -25.24
C ALA A 568 12.86 -14.73 -24.42
N SER A 569 12.57 -14.96 -23.14
CA SER A 569 13.39 -15.79 -22.25
C SER A 569 12.57 -16.96 -21.75
N ARG A 570 13.24 -18.04 -21.35
CA ARG A 570 12.59 -19.15 -20.63
C ARG A 570 12.17 -18.75 -19.20
N SER A 571 12.73 -17.66 -18.67
CA SER A 571 12.30 -17.08 -17.40
C SER A 571 10.97 -16.36 -17.54
N ALA A 572 10.18 -16.32 -16.45
CA ALA A 572 8.91 -15.60 -16.40
C ALA A 572 9.04 -14.07 -16.62
N THR A 573 10.26 -13.54 -16.59
CA THR A 573 10.58 -12.12 -16.80
C THR A 573 11.75 -11.97 -17.76
N THR A 574 11.72 -10.94 -18.60
CA THR A 574 12.86 -10.53 -19.45
C THR A 574 13.28 -9.12 -19.06
N SER A 575 14.58 -8.84 -19.05
CA SER A 575 15.14 -7.54 -18.69
C SER A 575 16.27 -7.17 -19.63
N SER A 576 16.30 -5.89 -20.01
CA SER A 576 17.37 -5.29 -20.81
C SER A 576 17.81 -3.98 -20.19
N LEU A 577 19.11 -3.77 -20.08
CA LEU A 577 19.75 -2.61 -19.47
C LEU A 577 20.58 -1.88 -20.52
N ILE A 578 20.22 -0.62 -20.80
CA ILE A 578 20.96 0.25 -21.71
C ILE A 578 21.45 1.50 -20.99
N ARG A 579 22.58 2.05 -21.45
CA ARG A 579 23.08 3.37 -21.03
C ARG A 579 22.28 4.46 -21.71
N LEU A 580 22.02 5.57 -21.02
CA LEU A 580 21.43 6.78 -21.59
C LEU A 580 22.52 7.84 -21.73
N ASP A 581 23.34 7.70 -22.78
CA ASP A 581 24.51 8.55 -22.98
C ASP A 581 24.10 10.02 -23.15
N GLY A 582 24.59 10.88 -22.24
CA GLY A 582 24.34 12.31 -22.19
C GLY A 582 23.01 12.73 -21.56
N PHE A 583 22.21 11.79 -21.05
CA PHE A 583 21.00 12.08 -20.30
C PHE A 583 21.33 12.76 -18.97
N VAL A 584 20.63 13.84 -18.65
CA VAL A 584 20.76 14.57 -17.38
C VAL A 584 19.37 14.70 -16.73
N PRO A 585 19.13 14.03 -15.59
CA PRO A 585 17.84 14.12 -14.91
C PRO A 585 17.47 15.56 -14.58
N GLY A 586 16.20 15.91 -14.81
CA GLY A 586 15.69 17.26 -14.57
C GLY A 586 15.98 18.27 -15.69
N GLN A 587 16.72 17.88 -16.74
CA GLN A 587 16.89 18.68 -17.96
C GLN A 587 16.12 18.02 -19.10
N GLY A 588 15.13 18.73 -19.65
CA GLY A 588 14.35 18.28 -20.81
C GLY A 588 13.23 17.29 -20.49
N SER A 589 12.78 16.55 -21.49
CA SER A 589 11.77 15.50 -21.41
C SER A 589 12.34 14.16 -21.86
N TRP A 590 11.73 13.07 -21.42
CA TRP A 590 12.01 11.74 -21.95
C TRP A 590 10.73 10.91 -22.01
N ARG A 591 10.72 9.92 -22.91
CA ARG A 591 9.54 9.16 -23.31
C ARG A 591 9.91 7.71 -23.51
N GLY A 592 8.94 6.84 -23.27
CA GLY A 592 9.02 5.42 -23.62
C GLY A 592 7.90 5.04 -24.56
N SER A 593 8.11 3.96 -25.31
CA SER A 593 7.06 3.24 -26.04
C SER A 593 6.66 1.96 -25.30
N GLU A 594 5.57 1.34 -25.74
CA GLU A 594 5.37 -0.09 -25.51
C GLU A 594 6.30 -0.92 -26.41
N ILE A 595 6.32 -2.24 -26.27
CA ILE A 595 7.08 -3.12 -27.16
C ILE A 595 6.59 -2.94 -28.60
N GLN A 596 7.52 -2.60 -29.49
CA GLN A 596 7.32 -2.44 -30.92
C GLN A 596 7.69 -3.72 -31.67
N PRO A 597 7.00 -4.01 -32.80
CA PRO A 597 7.38 -5.10 -33.67
C PRO A 597 8.75 -4.83 -34.31
N LEU A 598 9.47 -5.90 -34.64
CA LEU A 598 10.81 -5.79 -35.24
C LEU A 598 10.84 -5.07 -36.59
N SER A 599 9.71 -4.93 -37.28
CA SER A 599 9.62 -4.17 -38.54
C SER A 599 10.02 -2.70 -38.38
N VAL A 600 9.93 -2.13 -37.17
CA VAL A 600 10.40 -0.75 -36.93
C VAL A 600 11.92 -0.63 -37.16
N LEU A 601 12.68 -1.71 -36.94
CA LEU A 601 14.13 -1.69 -37.14
C LEU A 601 14.56 -1.73 -38.60
N THR A 602 13.70 -2.20 -39.52
CA THR A 602 14.09 -2.35 -40.93
C THR A 602 14.16 -1.03 -41.67
N ASP A 603 13.54 0.02 -41.11
CA ASP A 603 13.53 1.36 -41.68
C ASP A 603 14.65 2.24 -41.12
N LEU A 604 15.42 1.75 -40.14
CA LEU A 604 16.49 2.50 -39.50
C LEU A 604 17.84 2.32 -40.22
N PRO A 605 18.67 3.38 -40.33
CA PRO A 605 20.03 3.27 -40.82
C PRO A 605 20.88 2.30 -39.98
N GLU A 606 21.79 1.56 -40.62
CA GLU A 606 22.70 0.62 -39.93
C GLU A 606 23.49 1.30 -38.81
N GLU A 607 23.90 2.56 -39.01
CA GLU A 607 24.64 3.35 -38.02
C GLU A 607 23.85 3.55 -36.71
N GLU A 608 22.52 3.72 -36.79
CA GLU A 608 21.65 3.87 -35.62
C GLU A 608 21.50 2.55 -34.87
N ILE A 609 21.39 1.43 -35.59
CA ILE A 609 21.37 0.09 -34.99
C ILE A 609 22.70 -0.20 -34.28
N THR A 610 23.83 0.07 -34.94
CA THR A 610 25.16 -0.07 -34.34
C THR A 610 25.31 0.80 -33.09
N ALA A 611 24.84 2.04 -33.12
CA ALA A 611 24.84 2.93 -31.96
C ALA A 611 23.99 2.38 -30.81
N ALA A 612 22.79 1.87 -31.09
CA ALA A 612 21.91 1.27 -30.08
C ALA A 612 22.53 0.02 -29.42
N VAL A 613 23.19 -0.84 -30.20
CA VAL A 613 23.90 -2.01 -29.64
C VAL A 613 25.04 -1.58 -28.71
N ARG A 614 25.77 -0.52 -29.06
CA ARG A 614 26.82 0.04 -28.18
C ARG A 614 26.27 0.55 -26.86
N MET A 615 25.01 0.98 -26.79
CA MET A 615 24.37 1.42 -25.55
C MET A 615 24.07 0.26 -24.59
N ALA A 616 24.09 -1.00 -25.04
CA ALA A 616 23.85 -2.17 -24.18
C ALA A 616 24.85 -2.23 -23.01
N ALA A 617 24.32 -2.17 -21.79
CA ALA A 617 25.11 -2.10 -20.56
C ALA A 617 25.39 -3.49 -19.96
N SER A 618 24.59 -4.51 -20.31
CA SER A 618 24.73 -5.87 -19.78
C SER A 618 24.96 -6.92 -20.89
N PRO A 619 25.62 -8.06 -20.58
CA PRO A 619 25.73 -9.19 -21.50
C PRO A 619 24.37 -9.72 -21.99
N GLU A 620 23.35 -9.74 -21.13
CA GLU A 620 22.00 -10.20 -21.44
C GLU A 620 21.32 -9.31 -22.49
N THR A 621 21.55 -8.00 -22.40
CA THR A 621 21.04 -7.02 -23.37
C THR A 621 21.71 -7.22 -24.73
N ARG A 622 23.02 -7.50 -24.75
CA ARG A 622 23.77 -7.83 -25.98
C ARG A 622 23.30 -9.14 -26.59
N ASN A 623 23.03 -10.15 -25.78
CA ASN A 623 22.44 -11.41 -26.23
C ASN A 623 21.04 -11.20 -26.83
N SER A 624 20.23 -10.30 -26.26
CA SER A 624 18.92 -9.96 -26.81
C SER A 624 19.02 -9.36 -28.23
N TRP A 625 20.03 -8.53 -28.49
CA TRP A 625 20.33 -8.05 -29.84
C TRP A 625 20.72 -9.19 -30.80
N LEU A 626 21.53 -10.15 -30.36
CA LEU A 626 21.88 -11.33 -31.17
C LEU A 626 20.65 -12.22 -31.46
N VAL A 627 19.68 -12.28 -30.55
CA VAL A 627 18.40 -12.98 -30.80
C VAL A 627 17.58 -12.22 -31.86
N ILE A 628 17.51 -10.90 -31.79
CA ILE A 628 16.83 -10.08 -32.80
C ILE A 628 17.48 -10.25 -34.18
N ALA A 629 18.83 -10.21 -34.27
CA ALA A 629 19.55 -10.41 -35.52
C ALA A 629 19.27 -11.77 -36.18
N ARG A 630 18.99 -12.83 -35.38
CA ARG A 630 18.54 -14.12 -35.93
C ARG A 630 17.17 -14.07 -36.59
N HIS A 631 16.29 -13.17 -36.13
CA HIS A 631 14.96 -12.95 -36.72
C HIS A 631 15.00 -11.95 -37.89
N LEU A 632 15.98 -11.05 -37.91
CA LEU A 632 16.23 -10.09 -39.00
C LEU A 632 17.70 -10.17 -39.47
N PRO A 633 18.05 -11.17 -40.30
CA PRO A 633 19.44 -11.42 -40.71
C PRO A 633 20.13 -10.22 -41.37
N GLN A 634 19.38 -9.33 -42.02
CA GLN A 634 19.90 -8.10 -42.59
C GLN A 634 20.52 -7.13 -41.55
N LEU A 635 20.20 -7.28 -40.26
CA LEU A 635 20.77 -6.48 -39.18
C LEU A 635 22.03 -7.09 -38.57
N ASP A 636 22.43 -8.32 -38.94
CA ASP A 636 23.54 -9.04 -38.28
C ASP A 636 24.87 -8.28 -38.36
N ALA A 637 25.19 -7.69 -39.52
CA ALA A 637 26.41 -6.89 -39.68
C ALA A 637 26.44 -5.67 -38.74
N ALA A 638 25.34 -4.90 -38.70
CA ALA A 638 25.22 -3.72 -37.84
C ALA A 638 25.24 -4.08 -36.35
N VAL A 639 24.61 -5.20 -35.98
CA VAL A 639 24.62 -5.70 -34.60
C VAL A 639 26.02 -6.13 -34.18
N ARG A 640 26.73 -6.91 -35.01
CA ARG A 640 28.12 -7.31 -34.72
C ARG A 640 29.07 -6.13 -34.64
N ALA A 641 28.91 -5.13 -35.51
CA ALA A 641 29.71 -3.90 -35.47
C ALA A 641 29.51 -3.06 -34.20
N GLY A 642 28.40 -3.26 -33.48
CA GLY A 642 28.11 -2.59 -32.21
C GLY A 642 28.58 -3.34 -30.97
N LEU A 643 28.89 -4.64 -31.09
CA LEU A 643 29.36 -5.45 -29.96
C LEU A 643 30.84 -5.16 -29.62
N PRO A 644 31.23 -5.30 -28.34
CA PRO A 644 32.64 -5.32 -27.96
C PRO A 644 33.42 -6.40 -28.71
N SER A 645 34.68 -6.13 -29.09
CA SER A 645 35.52 -7.07 -29.83
C SER A 645 35.82 -8.37 -29.08
N ASP A 646 35.68 -8.36 -27.75
CA ASP A 646 35.87 -9.50 -26.85
C ASP A 646 34.56 -10.23 -26.52
N PHE A 647 33.42 -9.83 -27.10
CA PHE A 647 32.14 -10.50 -26.87
C PHE A 647 32.14 -11.87 -27.58
N PRO A 648 31.84 -12.99 -26.89
CA PRO A 648 31.96 -14.32 -27.47
C PRO A 648 31.00 -14.51 -28.66
N GLU A 649 31.53 -14.99 -29.79
CA GLU A 649 30.74 -15.23 -31.01
C GLU A 649 29.68 -16.33 -30.84
N THR A 650 29.95 -17.29 -29.95
CA THR A 650 29.01 -18.33 -29.55
C THR A 650 28.24 -17.82 -28.33
N GLY A 651 27.05 -17.25 -28.56
CA GLY A 651 26.14 -16.88 -27.46
C GLY A 651 25.85 -18.09 -26.55
N PRO A 652 25.45 -17.87 -25.29
CA PRO A 652 25.09 -18.96 -24.38
C PRO A 652 24.01 -19.83 -25.02
N SER A 653 24.29 -21.13 -25.09
CA SER A 653 23.43 -22.18 -25.68
C SER A 653 22.16 -22.42 -24.88
#